data_AF-A0A412W473-F1
#
_entry.id   AF-A0A412W473-F1
#
_cell.length_a   1.000
_cell.length_b   1.000
_cell.length_c   1.000
_cell.angle_alpha   90.00
_cell.angle_beta   90.00
_cell.angle_gamma   90.00
#
_symmetry.space_group_name_H-M   'P 1'
#
loop_
_entity.id
_entity.type
_entity.pdbx_description
1 polymer ?
#
loop_
_entity_poly.entity_id
_entity_poly.type
_entity_poly.pdbx_seq_one_letter_code
_entity_poly.pdbx_strand_id
1 'polypeptide(L)'
;MVSRNLTQEEITRLQAQGCSSTDWQRVKVASGFKTDYIQNVRFSGDIELGIFDYEFILEGGLPRHAGLFNVTLHNCRVGNNVLIENIPNYIANYRIGENCFIQNANLIVTEGRSSFGNGTLVAVLNETGGREVPIFNELSAHLAYIIALYRHFPVLTERLKALIERYTEQVSSTEGKIGNHVRIINTGTIRNVCIGDYTTIEGTSRLKNGSINSNAEAPVFIGHNVMAEDFIFSSGTCINDGAALVRCFIGQACHLGHLFSAHDSLFFSNCQGENGEACAVFAGPYTVTMHKSSLLIAGMFSFLNAGSGSNQSNHLYKLGPIHQGIVERGSKTTSDSYILWPAKIGAFSLIMGRHVSHPDTSDLPFSYLIEQNNQTYLVPAVNLRSVGTIRDAQKWPKRDKRKDSHQLDYINFNLLSPYTIQKMLSGIEVLRTLQQVSGETSEEYSYQSAHIKSNSLKKGIQYYSMAINKFLGNSIIKRLENLTFHNNEEIRQRLAPTRTEGSGEWVDLSGLIVPQQGIIRLIRRIENGEIESVGQITDTFRQLHADYYQLEWTWAWEVMQPWYRVTPESITAGDVIRIVNTWKEAVVNLDKMLYEDAKKEFSMTAQTGFGADGNQKQKKIDFEQVRGAFENNPFVETVQEHIKAKTALGDELIERLKNI
;
A
#
# COMPACT_ATOMS: atom_id res chain seq x y z
N MET A 1 -3.53 -35.24 -16.28
CA MET A 1 -2.78 -35.85 -17.39
C MET A 1 -2.77 -37.36 -17.18
N VAL A 2 -3.20 -38.16 -18.17
CA VAL A 2 -3.05 -39.63 -18.11
C VAL A 2 -1.61 -39.94 -18.53
N SER A 3 -0.84 -40.57 -17.65
CA SER A 3 0.56 -40.90 -17.89
C SER A 3 0.74 -42.39 -18.17
N ARG A 4 1.67 -42.72 -19.07
CA ARG A 4 2.07 -44.09 -19.42
C ARG A 4 3.58 -44.26 -19.28
N ASN A 5 4.04 -45.49 -19.20
CA ASN A 5 5.47 -45.77 -19.30
C ASN A 5 5.97 -45.49 -20.72
N LEU A 6 7.27 -45.19 -20.83
CA LEU A 6 7.96 -45.19 -22.12
C LEU A 6 7.92 -46.59 -22.75
N THR A 7 7.77 -46.62 -24.07
CA THR A 7 7.96 -47.82 -24.88
C THR A 7 9.46 -48.09 -25.08
N GLN A 8 9.81 -49.33 -25.45
CA GLN A 8 11.21 -49.68 -25.70
C GLN A 8 11.82 -48.88 -26.86
N GLU A 9 11.03 -48.58 -27.89
CA GLU A 9 11.46 -47.76 -29.03
C GLU A 9 11.78 -46.32 -28.59
N GLU A 10 10.92 -45.71 -27.79
CA GLU A 10 11.15 -44.38 -27.24
C GLU A 10 12.41 -44.34 -26.36
N ILE A 11 12.64 -45.36 -25.52
CA ILE A 11 13.86 -45.46 -24.69
C ILE A 11 15.11 -45.50 -25.58
N THR A 12 15.14 -46.37 -26.59
CA THR A 12 16.27 -46.48 -27.51
C THR A 12 16.51 -45.18 -28.27
N ARG A 13 15.45 -44.48 -28.69
CA ARG A 13 15.54 -43.18 -29.35
C ARG A 13 16.14 -42.11 -28.43
N LEU A 14 15.65 -42.02 -27.19
CA LEU A 14 16.17 -41.08 -26.18
C LEU A 14 17.65 -41.34 -25.88
N GLN A 15 18.06 -42.61 -25.75
CA GLN A 15 19.47 -42.98 -25.57
C GLN A 15 20.35 -42.53 -26.74
N ALA A 16 19.88 -42.70 -27.98
CA ALA A 16 20.58 -42.23 -29.17
C ALA A 16 20.69 -40.69 -29.24
N GLN A 17 19.75 -39.97 -28.62
CA GLN A 17 19.75 -38.51 -28.47
C GLN A 17 20.63 -38.02 -27.30
N GLY A 18 21.44 -38.89 -26.70
CA GLY A 18 22.34 -38.56 -25.59
C GLY A 18 21.65 -38.50 -24.23
N CYS A 19 20.41 -39.00 -24.12
CA CYS A 19 19.70 -39.03 -22.86
C CYS A 19 20.05 -40.28 -22.04
N SER A 20 19.98 -40.15 -20.72
CA SER A 20 20.16 -41.26 -19.78
C SER A 20 19.15 -41.19 -18.65
N SER A 21 18.84 -42.33 -18.04
CA SER A 21 18.03 -42.42 -16.84
C SER A 21 18.67 -43.37 -15.83
N THR A 22 18.54 -43.07 -14.54
CA THR A 22 18.87 -44.05 -13.48
C THR A 22 17.93 -45.25 -13.50
N ASP A 23 16.68 -45.05 -13.93
CA ASP A 23 15.66 -46.08 -14.11
C ASP A 23 14.57 -45.58 -15.08
N TRP A 24 14.47 -46.19 -16.27
CA TRP A 24 13.46 -45.80 -17.26
C TRP A 24 12.03 -46.14 -16.85
N GLN A 25 11.81 -47.07 -15.92
CA GLN A 25 10.47 -47.41 -15.42
C GLN A 25 9.86 -46.29 -14.59
N ARG A 26 10.69 -45.38 -14.05
CA ARG A 26 10.26 -44.21 -13.28
C ARG A 26 10.03 -42.97 -14.15
N VAL A 27 10.25 -43.07 -15.47
CA VAL A 27 9.95 -42.02 -16.43
C VAL A 27 8.62 -42.32 -17.11
N LYS A 28 7.62 -41.48 -16.81
CA LYS A 28 6.28 -41.54 -17.38
C LYS A 28 6.05 -40.38 -18.33
N VAL A 29 5.24 -40.61 -19.36
CA VAL A 29 4.99 -39.64 -20.42
C VAL A 29 3.51 -39.56 -20.77
N ALA A 30 3.12 -38.46 -21.41
CA ALA A 30 1.79 -38.29 -22.02
C ALA A 30 1.45 -39.39 -23.03
N SER A 31 0.16 -39.68 -23.22
CA SER A 31 -0.28 -40.55 -24.32
C SER A 31 0.22 -40.09 -25.70
N GLY A 32 0.25 -38.78 -25.96
CA GLY A 32 0.71 -38.18 -27.22
C GLY A 32 2.19 -37.76 -27.25
N PHE A 33 2.99 -38.23 -26.30
CA PHE A 33 4.41 -37.86 -26.20
C PHE A 33 5.21 -38.27 -27.44
N LYS A 34 6.16 -37.42 -27.82
CA LYS A 34 7.12 -37.64 -28.90
C LYS A 34 8.53 -37.35 -28.40
N THR A 35 9.51 -38.08 -28.91
CA THR A 35 10.92 -37.99 -28.49
C THR A 35 11.71 -36.94 -29.28
N ASP A 36 11.15 -36.37 -30.36
CA ASP A 36 11.86 -35.53 -31.34
C ASP A 36 12.62 -34.35 -30.73
N TYR A 37 12.08 -33.76 -29.66
CA TYR A 37 12.59 -32.53 -29.03
C TYR A 37 13.19 -32.75 -27.64
N ILE A 38 13.87 -33.89 -27.46
CA ILE A 38 14.56 -34.24 -26.22
C ILE A 38 15.99 -34.66 -26.54
N GLN A 39 16.97 -33.92 -26.01
CA GLN A 39 18.38 -34.13 -26.33
C GLN A 39 19.29 -33.86 -25.12
N ASN A 40 20.26 -34.75 -24.89
CA ASN A 40 21.25 -34.64 -23.81
C ASN A 40 20.61 -34.43 -22.43
N VAL A 41 19.54 -35.19 -22.14
CA VAL A 41 18.80 -35.08 -20.87
C VAL A 41 19.17 -36.21 -19.92
N ARG A 42 19.43 -35.88 -18.66
CA ARG A 42 19.64 -36.88 -17.60
C ARG A 42 18.43 -36.92 -16.69
N PHE A 43 17.79 -38.07 -16.62
CA PHE A 43 16.64 -38.33 -15.75
C PHE A 43 17.09 -39.08 -14.49
N SER A 44 16.55 -38.66 -13.35
CA SER A 44 16.78 -39.33 -12.07
C SER A 44 15.52 -39.28 -11.20
N GLY A 45 15.22 -40.35 -10.48
CA GLY A 45 14.03 -40.41 -9.65
C GLY A 45 12.73 -40.47 -10.46
N ASP A 46 11.64 -39.90 -9.93
CA ASP A 46 10.33 -39.94 -10.58
C ASP A 46 10.14 -38.80 -11.58
N ILE A 47 9.94 -39.13 -12.85
CA ILE A 47 9.80 -38.15 -13.91
C ILE A 47 8.44 -38.31 -14.59
N GLU A 48 7.73 -37.21 -14.79
CA GLU A 48 6.51 -37.15 -15.62
C GLU A 48 6.70 -36.08 -16.70
N LEU A 49 6.53 -36.43 -17.98
CA LEU A 49 6.70 -35.49 -19.11
C LEU A 49 5.42 -35.27 -19.92
N GLY A 50 5.14 -34.00 -20.19
CA GLY A 50 4.15 -33.44 -21.10
C GLY A 50 4.34 -33.82 -22.58
N ILE A 51 3.48 -33.28 -23.45
CA ILE A 51 3.75 -33.19 -24.88
C ILE A 51 4.60 -31.95 -25.20
N PHE A 52 5.31 -31.99 -26.33
CA PHE A 52 6.09 -30.86 -26.85
C PHE A 52 5.66 -30.63 -28.30
N ASP A 53 4.57 -29.90 -28.52
CA ASP A 53 3.99 -29.64 -29.85
C ASP A 53 3.75 -28.12 -30.05
N TYR A 54 4.62 -27.29 -29.48
CA TYR A 54 4.50 -25.83 -29.52
C TYR A 54 5.84 -25.18 -29.88
N GLU A 55 5.77 -24.05 -30.56
CA GLU A 55 6.93 -23.24 -30.93
C GLU A 55 6.82 -21.86 -30.31
N PHE A 56 7.84 -21.47 -29.55
CA PHE A 56 8.00 -20.14 -29.02
C PHE A 56 8.64 -19.24 -30.08
N ILE A 57 8.19 -18.00 -30.17
CA ILE A 57 8.85 -16.97 -30.98
C ILE A 57 9.61 -16.06 -30.02
N LEU A 58 10.93 -16.03 -30.15
CA LEU A 58 11.83 -15.21 -29.33
C LEU A 58 12.02 -13.83 -29.96
N GLU A 59 12.70 -12.94 -29.21
CA GLU A 59 13.11 -11.65 -29.73
C GLU A 59 13.89 -11.80 -31.04
N GLY A 60 13.69 -10.86 -31.96
CA GLY A 60 14.22 -10.97 -33.33
C GLY A 60 13.47 -11.98 -34.22
N GLY A 61 12.38 -12.59 -33.74
CA GLY A 61 11.55 -13.50 -34.52
C GLY A 61 12.12 -14.91 -34.63
N LEU A 62 13.04 -15.31 -33.75
CA LEU A 62 13.67 -16.62 -33.76
C LEU A 62 12.69 -17.69 -33.26
N PRO A 63 12.27 -18.65 -34.10
CA PRO A 63 11.47 -19.78 -33.64
C PRO A 63 12.31 -20.73 -32.76
N ARG A 64 11.72 -21.17 -31.66
CA ARG A 64 12.31 -22.13 -30.72
C ARG A 64 11.24 -23.13 -30.27
N HIS A 65 11.42 -24.39 -30.63
CA HIS A 65 10.46 -25.43 -30.29
C HIS A 65 10.50 -25.79 -28.81
N ALA A 66 9.35 -26.11 -28.21
CA ALA A 66 9.26 -26.70 -26.88
C ALA A 66 10.03 -28.03 -26.81
N GLY A 67 10.61 -28.35 -25.66
CA GLY A 67 11.47 -29.52 -25.53
C GLY A 67 12.41 -29.45 -24.35
N LEU A 68 13.25 -30.47 -24.22
CA LEU A 68 14.24 -30.59 -23.14
C LEU A 68 15.63 -30.74 -23.75
N PHE A 69 16.52 -29.77 -23.51
CA PHE A 69 17.84 -29.73 -24.13
C PHE A 69 18.93 -29.43 -23.11
N ASN A 70 19.91 -30.33 -22.96
CA ASN A 70 21.04 -30.15 -22.03
C ASN A 70 20.59 -29.83 -20.59
N VAL A 71 19.87 -30.76 -19.97
CA VAL A 71 19.32 -30.59 -18.61
C VAL A 71 19.38 -31.89 -17.81
N THR A 72 19.63 -31.77 -16.51
CA THR A 72 19.42 -32.86 -15.54
C THR A 72 18.13 -32.59 -14.77
N LEU A 73 17.20 -33.54 -14.78
CA LEU A 73 15.94 -33.50 -14.05
C LEU A 73 15.92 -34.58 -12.97
N HIS A 74 15.58 -34.20 -11.74
CA HIS A 74 15.44 -35.13 -10.61
C HIS A 74 14.09 -34.95 -9.90
N ASN A 75 13.25 -35.99 -9.85
CA ASN A 75 11.90 -35.89 -9.26
C ASN A 75 11.09 -34.70 -9.81
N CYS A 76 10.86 -34.68 -11.12
CA CYS A 76 10.24 -33.56 -11.81
C CYS A 76 9.00 -33.99 -12.59
N ARG A 77 7.96 -33.14 -12.54
CA ARG A 77 6.79 -33.24 -13.41
C ARG A 77 6.80 -32.04 -14.34
N VAL A 78 6.90 -32.26 -15.63
CA VAL A 78 6.95 -31.21 -16.66
C VAL A 78 5.65 -31.23 -17.44
N GLY A 79 4.91 -30.12 -17.43
CA GLY A 79 3.66 -29.96 -18.17
C GLY A 79 3.85 -29.93 -19.68
N ASN A 80 2.75 -29.71 -20.40
CA ASN A 80 2.76 -29.62 -21.85
C ASN A 80 3.46 -28.34 -22.34
N ASN A 81 4.10 -28.42 -23.50
CA ASN A 81 4.65 -27.30 -24.24
C ASN A 81 5.66 -26.48 -23.44
N VAL A 82 6.47 -27.15 -22.61
CA VAL A 82 7.54 -26.50 -21.85
C VAL A 82 8.83 -26.55 -22.65
N LEU A 83 9.56 -25.44 -22.71
CA LEU A 83 10.98 -25.44 -23.07
C LEU A 83 11.81 -25.41 -21.79
N ILE A 84 12.70 -26.40 -21.62
CA ILE A 84 13.78 -26.35 -20.63
C ILE A 84 15.09 -26.58 -21.35
N GLU A 85 15.96 -25.56 -21.38
CA GLU A 85 17.23 -25.69 -22.06
C GLU A 85 18.41 -25.04 -21.34
N ASN A 86 19.56 -25.69 -21.49
CA ASN A 86 20.85 -25.25 -20.98
C ASN A 86 20.79 -24.97 -19.47
N ILE A 87 20.54 -26.02 -18.69
CA ILE A 87 20.60 -25.99 -17.23
C ILE A 87 21.94 -26.58 -16.81
N PRO A 88 22.97 -25.77 -16.46
CA PRO A 88 24.32 -26.27 -16.22
C PRO A 88 24.40 -27.26 -15.06
N ASN A 89 23.60 -27.07 -14.00
CA ASN A 89 23.46 -28.06 -12.93
C ASN A 89 22.21 -28.93 -13.15
N TYR A 90 21.13 -28.66 -12.42
CA TYR A 90 19.93 -29.50 -12.43
C TYR A 90 18.68 -28.74 -11.98
N ILE A 91 17.53 -29.33 -12.33
CA ILE A 91 16.24 -29.01 -11.71
C ILE A 91 15.84 -30.20 -10.86
N ALA A 92 15.45 -29.96 -9.61
CA ALA A 92 15.09 -31.04 -8.69
C ALA A 92 13.89 -30.73 -7.80
N ASN A 93 12.99 -31.72 -7.66
CA ASN A 93 11.80 -31.69 -6.81
C ASN A 93 10.84 -30.55 -7.19
N TYR A 94 10.45 -30.50 -8.47
CA TYR A 94 9.53 -29.48 -8.98
C TYR A 94 8.43 -30.05 -9.85
N ARG A 95 7.23 -29.48 -9.70
CA ARG A 95 6.16 -29.53 -10.67
C ARG A 95 6.17 -28.25 -11.50
N ILE A 96 6.35 -28.39 -12.80
CA ILE A 96 6.38 -27.32 -13.78
C ILE A 96 5.08 -27.39 -14.59
N GLY A 97 4.36 -26.28 -14.64
CA GLY A 97 3.11 -26.13 -15.38
C GLY A 97 3.31 -26.15 -16.89
N GLU A 98 2.29 -25.73 -17.62
CA GLU A 98 2.27 -25.76 -19.08
C GLU A 98 2.80 -24.45 -19.68
N ASN A 99 3.24 -24.52 -20.94
CA ASN A 99 3.66 -23.36 -21.74
C ASN A 99 4.77 -22.54 -21.09
N CYS A 100 5.64 -23.18 -20.30
CA CYS A 100 6.74 -22.51 -19.61
C CYS A 100 7.99 -22.42 -20.49
N PHE A 101 8.79 -21.39 -20.25
CA PHE A 101 10.05 -21.15 -20.93
C PHE A 101 11.18 -20.98 -19.91
N ILE A 102 12.04 -21.99 -19.77
CA ILE A 102 13.15 -22.02 -18.81
C ILE A 102 14.45 -22.18 -19.59
N GLN A 103 15.30 -21.15 -19.58
CA GLN A 103 16.53 -21.12 -20.35
C GLN A 103 17.68 -20.55 -19.51
N ASN A 104 18.86 -21.18 -19.59
CA ASN A 104 20.09 -20.70 -18.95
C ASN A 104 19.91 -20.43 -17.45
N ALA A 105 19.14 -21.29 -16.75
CA ALA A 105 19.00 -21.23 -15.30
C ALA A 105 20.05 -22.14 -14.64
N ASN A 106 20.77 -21.63 -13.63
CA ASN A 106 21.88 -22.37 -13.05
C ASN A 106 21.40 -23.58 -12.21
N LEU A 107 20.50 -23.34 -11.25
CA LEU A 107 19.98 -24.34 -10.32
C LEU A 107 18.56 -23.95 -9.91
N ILE A 108 17.63 -24.89 -10.04
CA ILE A 108 16.23 -24.75 -9.56
C ILE A 108 15.92 -25.97 -8.68
N VAL A 109 15.89 -25.79 -7.36
CA VAL A 109 15.77 -26.93 -6.44
C VAL A 109 14.83 -26.66 -5.27
N THR A 110 14.04 -27.66 -4.90
CA THR A 110 13.38 -27.72 -3.60
C THR A 110 14.11 -28.74 -2.73
N GLU A 111 14.56 -28.33 -1.56
CA GLU A 111 15.30 -29.15 -0.60
C GLU A 111 14.49 -29.30 0.68
N GLY A 112 14.26 -30.55 1.09
CA GLY A 112 13.49 -30.88 2.28
C GLY A 112 12.05 -30.40 2.19
N ARG A 113 11.38 -30.31 3.34
CA ARG A 113 10.05 -29.70 3.46
C ARG A 113 10.22 -28.19 3.59
N SER A 114 9.56 -27.41 2.73
CA SER A 114 9.59 -25.95 2.76
C SER A 114 8.18 -25.37 2.71
N SER A 115 7.97 -24.25 3.40
CA SER A 115 6.77 -23.42 3.31
C SER A 115 6.90 -22.29 2.27
N PHE A 116 8.01 -22.26 1.52
CA PHE A 116 8.26 -21.26 0.48
C PHE A 116 8.13 -19.82 1.01
N GLY A 117 8.80 -19.53 2.13
CA GLY A 117 8.76 -18.23 2.80
C GLY A 117 7.50 -17.96 3.65
N ASN A 118 6.44 -18.76 3.54
CA ASN A 118 5.24 -18.60 4.36
C ASN A 118 5.56 -18.94 5.83
N GLY A 119 5.08 -18.13 6.76
CA GLY A 119 5.36 -18.24 8.20
C GLY A 119 6.68 -17.61 8.64
N THR A 120 7.51 -17.09 7.72
CA THR A 120 8.73 -16.36 8.07
C THR A 120 8.39 -15.16 8.94
N LEU A 121 9.05 -15.04 10.08
CA LEU A 121 8.89 -13.90 10.98
C LEU A 121 9.71 -12.71 10.49
N VAL A 122 9.04 -11.57 10.32
CA VAL A 122 9.66 -10.30 9.91
C VAL A 122 9.66 -9.33 11.08
N ALA A 123 10.84 -8.90 11.54
CA ALA A 123 11.02 -7.98 12.65
C ALA A 123 10.73 -6.52 12.24
N VAL A 124 9.44 -6.22 12.08
CA VAL A 124 8.97 -4.90 11.67
C VAL A 124 8.89 -3.92 12.86
N LEU A 125 9.13 -2.64 12.60
CA LEU A 125 9.14 -1.51 13.55
C LEU A 125 10.27 -1.53 14.58
N ASN A 126 10.53 -2.68 15.20
CA ASN A 126 11.62 -2.85 16.15
C ASN A 126 12.63 -3.86 15.61
N GLU A 127 13.84 -3.39 15.32
CA GLU A 127 14.94 -4.22 14.81
C GLU A 127 15.34 -5.34 15.77
N THR A 128 15.10 -5.15 17.08
CA THR A 128 15.39 -6.18 18.08
C THR A 128 14.24 -7.19 18.29
N GLY A 129 13.18 -7.11 17.48
CA GLY A 129 12.02 -8.01 17.57
C GLY A 129 10.92 -7.57 18.57
N GLY A 130 10.01 -8.48 18.90
CA GLY A 130 8.85 -8.29 19.79
C GLY A 130 7.54 -7.87 19.10
N ARG A 131 7.60 -7.47 17.83
CA ARG A 131 6.46 -7.12 16.97
C ARG A 131 6.46 -7.87 15.64
N GLU A 132 7.05 -9.07 15.64
CA GLU A 132 7.23 -9.85 14.42
C GLU A 132 5.90 -10.17 13.75
N VAL A 133 5.87 -10.01 12.43
CA VAL A 133 4.73 -10.40 11.60
C VAL A 133 5.13 -11.63 10.78
N PRO A 134 4.42 -12.77 10.92
CA PRO A 134 4.62 -13.90 10.02
C PRO A 134 4.08 -13.56 8.62
N ILE A 135 4.94 -13.56 7.61
CA ILE A 135 4.55 -13.28 6.23
C ILE A 135 3.97 -14.52 5.55
N PHE A 136 2.94 -14.35 4.74
CA PHE A 136 2.30 -15.43 3.98
C PHE A 136 1.51 -14.85 2.81
N ASN A 137 1.08 -15.70 1.86
CA ASN A 137 0.53 -15.23 0.59
C ASN A 137 -0.71 -14.32 0.70
N GLU A 138 -1.55 -14.48 1.72
CA GLU A 138 -2.78 -13.70 1.91
C GLU A 138 -2.64 -12.58 2.96
N LEU A 139 -1.41 -12.22 3.34
CA LEU A 139 -1.18 -11.16 4.32
C LEU A 139 -1.67 -9.80 3.77
N SER A 140 -2.65 -9.20 4.44
CA SER A 140 -3.09 -7.82 4.19
C SER A 140 -2.43 -6.82 5.14
N ALA A 141 -2.37 -5.55 4.73
CA ALA A 141 -1.90 -4.44 5.56
C ALA A 141 -2.66 -4.36 6.89
N HIS A 142 -3.96 -4.65 6.87
CA HIS A 142 -4.84 -4.54 8.04
C HIS A 142 -4.55 -5.65 9.05
N LEU A 143 -4.36 -6.88 8.57
CA LEU A 143 -3.99 -8.00 9.43
C LEU A 143 -2.58 -7.79 10.01
N ALA A 144 -1.62 -7.37 9.18
CA ALA A 144 -0.27 -7.05 9.63
C ALA A 144 -0.27 -5.94 10.70
N TYR A 145 -1.09 -4.90 10.51
CA TYR A 145 -1.25 -3.81 11.48
C TYR A 145 -1.70 -4.35 12.84
N ILE A 146 -2.73 -5.22 12.85
CA ILE A 146 -3.24 -5.83 14.09
C ILE A 146 -2.15 -6.67 14.75
N ILE A 147 -1.46 -7.54 14.00
CA ILE A 147 -0.39 -8.40 14.53
C ILE A 147 0.74 -7.57 15.14
N ALA A 148 1.18 -6.52 14.45
CA ALA A 148 2.32 -5.71 14.85
C ALA A 148 2.00 -4.74 16.01
N LEU A 149 0.81 -4.13 16.01
CA LEU A 149 0.49 -3.02 16.92
C LEU A 149 -0.39 -3.43 18.11
N TYR A 150 -1.26 -4.43 17.96
CA TYR A 150 -2.21 -4.82 19.00
C TYR A 150 -1.66 -5.90 19.95
N ARG A 151 -0.36 -5.82 20.27
CA ARG A 151 0.36 -6.75 21.15
C ARG A 151 -0.18 -6.82 22.58
N HIS A 152 -1.03 -5.86 22.98
CA HIS A 152 -1.72 -5.84 24.27
C HIS A 152 -2.88 -6.85 24.35
N PHE A 153 -3.23 -7.54 23.26
CA PHE A 153 -4.16 -8.69 23.24
C PHE A 153 -3.36 -9.99 23.05
N PRO A 154 -2.91 -10.65 24.13
CA PRO A 154 -2.08 -11.86 24.03
C PRO A 154 -2.84 -13.05 23.44
N VAL A 155 -4.12 -13.24 23.81
CA VAL A 155 -4.96 -14.33 23.28
C VAL A 155 -5.16 -14.16 21.76
N LEU A 156 -5.47 -12.94 21.31
CA LEU A 156 -5.51 -12.61 19.88
C LEU A 156 -4.21 -12.99 19.17
N THR A 157 -3.06 -12.62 19.74
CA THR A 157 -1.74 -12.89 19.14
C THR A 157 -1.51 -14.39 18.98
N GLU A 158 -1.79 -15.18 20.02
CA GLU A 158 -1.67 -16.64 19.99
C GLU A 158 -2.59 -17.27 18.93
N ARG A 159 -3.87 -16.85 18.89
CA ARG A 159 -4.86 -17.36 17.93
C ARG A 159 -4.48 -17.03 16.49
N LEU A 160 -4.06 -15.79 16.22
CA LEU A 160 -3.61 -15.38 14.90
C LEU A 160 -2.39 -16.18 14.44
N LYS A 161 -1.41 -16.39 15.34
CA LYS A 161 -0.24 -17.22 15.05
C LYS A 161 -0.66 -18.65 14.68
N ALA A 162 -1.55 -19.27 15.45
CA ALA A 162 -2.04 -20.62 15.16
C ALA A 162 -2.79 -20.73 13.81
N LEU A 163 -3.59 -19.72 13.44
CA LEU A 163 -4.26 -19.66 12.13
C LEU A 163 -3.26 -19.59 10.98
N ILE A 164 -2.21 -18.77 11.12
CA ILE A 164 -1.19 -18.59 10.10
C ILE A 164 -0.26 -19.82 10.02
N GLU A 165 0.06 -20.46 11.14
CA GLU A 165 0.79 -21.73 11.17
C GLU A 165 0.02 -22.84 10.45
N ARG A 166 -1.30 -22.92 10.64
CA ARG A 166 -2.16 -23.87 9.92
C ARG A 166 -2.12 -23.63 8.41
N TYR A 167 -2.24 -22.38 7.98
CA TYR A 167 -2.10 -22.00 6.57
C TYR A 167 -0.70 -22.37 6.03
N THR A 168 0.34 -22.07 6.81
CA THR A 168 1.74 -22.37 6.46
C THR A 168 1.97 -23.86 6.25
N GLU A 169 1.41 -24.69 7.13
CA GLU A 169 1.50 -26.15 7.03
C GLU A 169 0.72 -26.70 5.82
N GLN A 170 -0.42 -26.08 5.48
CA GLN A 170 -1.19 -26.44 4.29
C GLN A 170 -0.45 -26.18 2.98
N VAL A 171 0.35 -25.10 2.90
CA VAL A 171 1.15 -24.78 1.70
C VAL A 171 2.53 -25.42 1.69
N SER A 172 2.94 -26.06 2.79
CA SER A 172 4.25 -26.67 2.93
C SER A 172 4.38 -27.97 2.14
N SER A 173 5.47 -28.10 1.40
CA SER A 173 5.69 -29.22 0.47
C SER A 173 7.17 -29.57 0.37
N THR A 174 7.45 -30.82 -0.04
CA THR A 174 8.78 -31.25 -0.49
C THR A 174 8.98 -31.09 -2.00
N GLU A 175 7.91 -30.78 -2.73
CA GLU A 175 7.86 -30.50 -4.17
C GLU A 175 7.53 -29.02 -4.37
N GLY A 176 8.41 -28.28 -5.04
CA GLY A 176 8.18 -26.90 -5.46
C GLY A 176 7.25 -26.80 -6.66
N LYS A 177 6.69 -25.62 -6.91
CA LYS A 177 5.77 -25.37 -8.02
C LYS A 177 6.28 -24.23 -8.90
N ILE A 178 6.26 -24.47 -10.20
CA ILE A 178 6.30 -23.45 -11.26
C ILE A 178 4.94 -23.51 -11.96
N GLY A 179 4.23 -22.39 -11.98
CA GLY A 179 2.92 -22.24 -12.59
C GLY A 179 2.91 -22.35 -14.11
N ASN A 180 1.80 -22.00 -14.74
CA ASN A 180 1.68 -21.98 -16.20
C ASN A 180 2.24 -20.69 -16.79
N HIS A 181 2.71 -20.72 -18.04
CA HIS A 181 3.19 -19.53 -18.77
C HIS A 181 4.34 -18.79 -18.08
N VAL A 182 5.10 -19.47 -17.23
CA VAL A 182 6.24 -18.88 -16.51
C VAL A 182 7.45 -18.79 -17.44
N ARG A 183 8.18 -17.68 -17.37
CA ARG A 183 9.44 -17.45 -18.07
C ARG A 183 10.58 -17.29 -17.06
N ILE A 184 11.63 -18.12 -17.15
CA ILE A 184 12.84 -18.03 -16.32
C ILE A 184 14.04 -18.02 -17.28
N ILE A 185 14.74 -16.89 -17.35
CA ILE A 185 15.78 -16.65 -18.35
C ILE A 185 17.04 -16.13 -17.66
N ASN A 186 18.21 -16.67 -18.01
CA ASN A 186 19.52 -16.21 -17.55
C ASN A 186 19.62 -16.03 -16.03
N THR A 187 19.03 -16.95 -15.28
CA THR A 187 18.85 -16.82 -13.83
C THR A 187 19.86 -17.67 -13.07
N GLY A 188 20.38 -17.14 -11.96
CA GLY A 188 21.22 -17.86 -11.01
C GLY A 188 20.44 -18.89 -10.19
N THR A 189 20.52 -18.83 -8.86
CA THR A 189 19.93 -19.90 -8.02
C THR A 189 18.52 -19.56 -7.56
N ILE A 190 17.57 -20.45 -7.88
CA ILE A 190 16.22 -20.50 -7.33
C ILE A 190 16.15 -21.71 -6.37
N ARG A 191 15.95 -21.47 -5.08
CA ARG A 191 15.92 -22.52 -4.05
C ARG A 191 14.70 -22.38 -3.16
N ASN A 192 13.90 -23.43 -3.04
CA ASN A 192 12.69 -23.42 -2.22
C ASN A 192 11.77 -22.25 -2.57
N VAL A 193 11.43 -22.10 -3.87
CA VAL A 193 10.56 -21.02 -4.34
C VAL A 193 9.31 -21.58 -5.00
N CYS A 194 8.15 -21.07 -4.60
CA CYS A 194 6.89 -21.31 -5.30
C CYS A 194 6.65 -20.17 -6.30
N ILE A 195 6.47 -20.49 -7.58
CA ILE A 195 6.35 -19.51 -8.67
C ILE A 195 4.95 -19.63 -9.29
N GLY A 196 4.16 -18.57 -9.19
CA GLY A 196 2.81 -18.48 -9.74
C GLY A 196 2.77 -18.30 -11.25
N ASP A 197 1.60 -18.48 -11.83
CA ASP A 197 1.35 -18.43 -13.27
C ASP A 197 1.75 -17.05 -13.85
N TYR A 198 2.22 -17.01 -15.09
CA TYR A 198 2.61 -15.78 -15.81
C TYR A 198 3.76 -14.97 -15.19
N THR A 199 4.49 -15.54 -14.22
CA THR A 199 5.70 -14.90 -13.69
C THR A 199 6.79 -14.82 -14.76
N THR A 200 7.48 -13.69 -14.84
CA THR A 200 8.74 -13.55 -15.60
C THR A 200 9.90 -13.27 -14.65
N ILE A 201 10.95 -14.09 -14.73
CA ILE A 201 12.21 -13.95 -14.00
C ILE A 201 13.34 -13.88 -15.03
N GLU A 202 14.07 -12.77 -15.05
CA GLU A 202 15.08 -12.50 -16.06
C GLU A 202 16.36 -11.96 -15.41
N GLY A 203 17.49 -12.63 -15.63
CA GLY A 203 18.79 -12.14 -15.15
C GLY A 203 18.93 -12.09 -13.62
N THR A 204 18.02 -12.72 -12.88
CA THR A 204 17.99 -12.69 -11.41
C THR A 204 19.16 -13.48 -10.82
N SER A 205 19.81 -12.96 -9.79
CA SER A 205 21.00 -13.58 -9.20
C SER A 205 20.65 -14.72 -8.22
N ARG A 206 19.69 -14.47 -7.32
CA ARG A 206 19.35 -15.40 -6.23
C ARG A 206 17.92 -15.18 -5.74
N LEU A 207 17.13 -16.25 -5.65
CA LEU A 207 15.87 -16.28 -4.91
C LEU A 207 15.86 -17.52 -4.01
N LYS A 208 15.69 -17.32 -2.70
CA LYS A 208 15.72 -18.39 -1.70
C LYS A 208 14.55 -18.28 -0.75
N ASN A 209 13.87 -19.40 -0.51
CA ASN A 209 12.77 -19.52 0.46
C ASN A 209 11.69 -18.44 0.27
N GLY A 210 10.89 -18.55 -0.80
CA GLY A 210 9.87 -17.53 -1.04
C GLY A 210 8.74 -17.94 -1.97
N SER A 211 7.69 -17.13 -1.99
CA SER A 211 6.53 -17.33 -2.87
C SER A 211 6.35 -16.11 -3.79
N ILE A 212 6.12 -16.38 -5.07
CA ILE A 212 5.79 -15.38 -6.08
C ILE A 212 4.34 -15.63 -6.51
N ASN A 213 3.43 -14.82 -5.98
CA ASN A 213 2.00 -14.93 -6.24
C ASN A 213 1.68 -14.11 -7.49
N SER A 214 1.52 -14.80 -8.63
CA SER A 214 1.31 -14.19 -9.93
C SER A 214 0.15 -14.84 -10.67
N ASN A 215 -0.48 -14.08 -11.58
CA ASN A 215 -1.55 -14.53 -12.45
C ASN A 215 -1.57 -13.70 -13.74
N ALA A 216 -2.44 -14.09 -14.68
CA ALA A 216 -2.56 -13.44 -15.99
C ALA A 216 -2.98 -11.96 -15.94
N GLU A 217 -3.83 -11.58 -14.98
CA GLU A 217 -4.37 -10.22 -14.86
C GLU A 217 -3.32 -9.25 -14.29
N ALA A 218 -2.49 -9.76 -13.37
CA ALA A 218 -1.47 -9.02 -12.63
C ALA A 218 -0.16 -9.85 -12.56
N PRO A 219 0.57 -9.98 -13.68
CA PRO A 219 1.81 -10.75 -13.72
C PRO A 219 2.90 -10.11 -12.86
N VAL A 220 3.80 -10.94 -12.33
CA VAL A 220 4.96 -10.50 -11.55
C VAL A 220 6.19 -10.52 -12.46
N PHE A 221 6.98 -9.46 -12.37
CA PHE A 221 8.25 -9.33 -13.08
C PHE A 221 9.41 -9.21 -12.09
N ILE A 222 10.41 -10.07 -12.25
CA ILE A 222 11.67 -10.04 -11.51
C ILE A 222 12.81 -9.89 -12.51
N GLY A 223 13.53 -8.78 -12.43
CA GLY A 223 14.56 -8.40 -13.36
C GLY A 223 15.98 -8.74 -12.92
N HIS A 224 16.92 -8.09 -13.62
CA HIS A 224 18.33 -8.38 -13.53
C HIS A 224 18.92 -8.10 -12.15
N ASN A 225 19.84 -8.97 -11.73
CA ASN A 225 20.63 -8.89 -10.51
C ASN A 225 19.83 -8.84 -9.19
N VAL A 226 18.52 -9.10 -9.23
CA VAL A 226 17.70 -9.16 -8.02
C VAL A 226 18.20 -10.28 -7.10
N MET A 227 18.24 -9.97 -5.80
CA MET A 227 18.52 -10.94 -4.74
C MET A 227 17.38 -10.91 -3.74
N ALA A 228 16.74 -12.06 -3.50
CA ALA A 228 15.75 -12.19 -2.45
C ALA A 228 15.96 -13.44 -1.57
N GLU A 229 15.73 -13.29 -0.27
CA GLU A 229 15.75 -14.38 0.69
C GLU A 229 14.61 -14.19 1.71
N ASP A 230 13.89 -15.27 2.01
CA ASP A 230 12.77 -15.27 2.96
C ASP A 230 11.68 -14.24 2.60
N PHE A 231 11.00 -14.45 1.48
CA PHE A 231 10.16 -13.41 0.87
C PHE A 231 8.80 -13.90 0.40
N ILE A 232 7.85 -12.97 0.29
CA ILE A 232 6.59 -13.14 -0.43
C ILE A 232 6.41 -11.95 -1.37
N PHE A 233 6.23 -12.21 -2.66
CA PHE A 233 5.88 -11.21 -3.67
C PHE A 233 4.45 -11.43 -4.14
N SER A 234 3.61 -10.40 -4.03
CA SER A 234 2.21 -10.44 -4.46
C SER A 234 2.06 -10.04 -5.93
N SER A 235 0.85 -10.19 -6.45
CA SER A 235 0.54 -9.99 -7.86
C SER A 235 0.77 -8.55 -8.33
N GLY A 236 1.14 -8.42 -9.60
CA GLY A 236 1.44 -7.14 -10.25
C GLY A 236 2.74 -6.47 -9.80
N THR A 237 3.56 -7.14 -8.99
CA THR A 237 4.84 -6.57 -8.50
C THR A 237 5.90 -6.54 -9.59
N CYS A 238 6.76 -5.52 -9.53
CA CYS A 238 7.93 -5.37 -10.36
C CYS A 238 9.16 -5.17 -9.46
N ILE A 239 10.11 -6.10 -9.51
CA ILE A 239 11.35 -6.02 -8.73
C ILE A 239 12.51 -6.13 -9.69
N ASN A 240 13.35 -5.12 -9.80
CA ASN A 240 14.36 -5.07 -10.86
C ASN A 240 15.66 -4.36 -10.42
N ASP A 241 16.56 -4.18 -11.37
CA ASP A 241 17.73 -3.28 -11.29
C ASP A 241 18.57 -3.47 -10.01
N GLY A 242 18.83 -4.74 -9.66
CA GLY A 242 19.70 -5.10 -8.54
C GLY A 242 19.10 -4.90 -7.15
N ALA A 243 17.77 -4.82 -7.01
CA ALA A 243 17.13 -4.76 -5.70
C ALA A 243 17.50 -5.97 -4.81
N ALA A 244 17.75 -5.71 -3.53
CA ALA A 244 18.18 -6.72 -2.55
C ALA A 244 17.20 -6.79 -1.37
N LEU A 245 16.51 -7.92 -1.21
CA LEU A 245 15.38 -8.08 -0.30
C LEU A 245 15.59 -9.27 0.64
N VAL A 246 15.52 -9.06 1.96
CA VAL A 246 15.72 -10.14 2.94
C VAL A 246 14.65 -10.08 4.02
N ARG A 247 13.87 -11.15 4.23
CA ARG A 247 12.75 -11.16 5.20
C ARG A 247 11.75 -10.05 4.87
N CYS A 248 11.19 -10.10 3.66
CA CYS A 248 10.32 -9.06 3.14
C CYS A 248 8.99 -9.58 2.60
N PHE A 249 7.91 -8.85 2.88
CA PHE A 249 6.64 -8.98 2.17
C PHE A 249 6.50 -7.82 1.19
N ILE A 250 6.28 -8.11 -0.10
CA ILE A 250 6.06 -7.12 -1.15
C ILE A 250 4.66 -7.31 -1.72
N GLY A 251 3.75 -6.42 -1.32
CA GLY A 251 2.32 -6.45 -1.62
C GLY A 251 1.98 -6.07 -3.06
N GLN A 252 0.68 -6.07 -3.36
CA GLN A 252 0.19 -5.99 -4.73
C GLN A 252 0.60 -4.68 -5.43
N ALA A 253 1.03 -4.80 -6.68
CA ALA A 253 1.43 -3.67 -7.52
C ALA A 253 2.57 -2.78 -6.97
N CYS A 254 3.43 -3.32 -6.11
CA CYS A 254 4.65 -2.64 -5.67
C CYS A 254 5.72 -2.60 -6.77
N HIS A 255 6.57 -1.58 -6.72
CA HIS A 255 7.76 -1.46 -7.56
C HIS A 255 9.00 -1.23 -6.70
N LEU A 256 9.97 -2.15 -6.73
CA LEU A 256 11.25 -1.99 -6.03
C LEU A 256 12.41 -2.16 -7.01
N GLY A 257 13.28 -1.16 -7.13
CA GLY A 257 14.29 -1.13 -8.19
C GLY A 257 15.47 -0.21 -7.89
N HIS A 258 16.31 0.01 -8.90
CA HIS A 258 17.46 0.91 -8.85
C HIS A 258 18.32 0.73 -7.59
N LEU A 259 18.81 -0.49 -7.35
CA LEU A 259 19.66 -0.86 -6.21
C LEU A 259 19.01 -0.63 -4.83
N PHE A 260 17.68 -0.55 -4.76
CA PHE A 260 16.99 -0.44 -3.48
C PHE A 260 17.21 -1.68 -2.61
N SER A 261 17.58 -1.49 -1.34
CA SER A 261 17.75 -2.57 -0.38
C SER A 261 16.64 -2.53 0.67
N ALA A 262 16.11 -3.70 1.02
CA ALA A 262 15.19 -3.82 2.14
C ALA A 262 15.48 -5.06 2.96
N HIS A 263 15.44 -4.92 4.28
CA HIS A 263 15.39 -6.07 5.17
C HIS A 263 14.42 -5.89 6.32
N ASP A 264 13.86 -6.99 6.79
CA ASP A 264 12.89 -7.04 7.89
C ASP A 264 11.69 -6.10 7.68
N SER A 265 11.27 -5.91 6.43
CA SER A 265 10.35 -4.84 6.04
C SER A 265 9.13 -5.36 5.27
N LEU A 266 7.99 -4.74 5.52
CA LEU A 266 6.71 -5.04 4.89
C LEU A 266 6.32 -3.87 3.99
N PHE A 267 6.15 -4.11 2.70
CA PHE A 267 5.62 -3.15 1.73
C PHE A 267 4.26 -3.63 1.27
N PHE A 268 3.21 -2.83 1.50
CA PHE A 268 1.85 -3.13 1.08
C PHE A 268 1.49 -2.45 -0.25
N SER A 269 0.23 -2.54 -0.65
CA SER A 269 -0.22 -2.18 -2.00
C SER A 269 0.33 -0.85 -2.57
N ASN A 270 0.77 -0.87 -3.82
CA ASN A 270 1.23 0.30 -4.58
C ASN A 270 2.42 1.06 -3.95
N CYS A 271 3.22 0.43 -3.09
CA CYS A 271 4.46 1.03 -2.60
C CYS A 271 5.54 1.10 -3.70
N GLN A 272 6.44 2.08 -3.58
CA GLN A 272 7.56 2.25 -4.51
C GLN A 272 8.86 2.50 -3.73
N GLY A 273 9.90 1.74 -4.05
CA GLY A 273 11.23 1.88 -3.46
C GLY A 273 12.31 1.90 -4.53
N GLU A 274 12.99 3.04 -4.67
CA GLU A 274 14.14 3.20 -5.57
C GLU A 274 15.30 3.90 -4.84
N ASN A 275 16.54 3.58 -5.22
CA ASN A 275 17.76 4.33 -4.86
C ASN A 275 18.10 4.47 -3.35
N GLY A 276 17.44 3.74 -2.46
CA GLY A 276 17.52 3.90 -1.00
C GLY A 276 17.45 2.59 -0.22
N GLU A 277 17.22 2.69 1.08
CA GLU A 277 17.21 1.56 2.01
C GLU A 277 15.97 1.57 2.90
N ALA A 278 15.44 0.38 3.21
CA ALA A 278 14.43 0.16 4.23
C ALA A 278 14.84 -0.93 5.24
N CYS A 279 14.81 -0.60 6.53
CA CYS A 279 15.14 -1.52 7.63
C CYS A 279 14.01 -1.55 8.66
N ALA A 280 13.45 -2.72 8.98
CA ALA A 280 12.37 -2.85 9.97
C ALA A 280 11.17 -1.92 9.70
N VAL A 281 10.78 -1.75 8.43
CA VAL A 281 9.76 -0.78 8.01
C VAL A 281 8.39 -1.44 7.84
N PHE A 282 7.36 -0.82 8.41
CA PHE A 282 5.97 -1.06 8.03
C PHE A 282 5.55 -0.01 6.99
N ALA A 283 5.69 -0.32 5.71
CA ALA A 283 5.28 0.53 4.60
C ALA A 283 3.87 0.15 4.16
N GLY A 284 2.88 0.79 4.78
CA GLY A 284 1.48 0.78 4.36
C GLY A 284 1.29 1.29 2.94
N PRO A 285 0.09 1.10 2.35
CA PRO A 285 -0.15 1.39 0.94
C PRO A 285 0.32 2.77 0.51
N TYR A 286 0.87 2.88 -0.71
CA TYR A 286 1.40 4.13 -1.27
C TYR A 286 2.54 4.79 -0.48
N THR A 287 3.34 4.02 0.25
CA THR A 287 4.63 4.50 0.76
C THR A 287 5.64 4.54 -0.39
N VAL A 288 6.13 5.73 -0.70
CA VAL A 288 6.98 6.00 -1.86
C VAL A 288 8.29 6.64 -1.44
N THR A 289 9.41 6.06 -1.88
CA THR A 289 10.75 6.64 -1.84
C THR A 289 11.42 6.40 -3.19
N MET A 290 11.80 7.48 -3.89
CA MET A 290 12.37 7.38 -5.25
C MET A 290 13.82 7.83 -5.36
N HIS A 291 14.27 8.67 -4.44
CA HIS A 291 15.52 9.40 -4.59
C HIS A 291 16.62 8.84 -3.68
N LYS A 292 17.86 8.91 -4.16
CA LYS A 292 19.05 8.67 -3.35
C LYS A 292 19.26 9.82 -2.35
N SER A 293 19.73 9.65 -1.11
CA SER A 293 20.00 8.46 -0.30
C SER A 293 18.96 8.39 0.84
N SER A 294 17.71 8.03 0.52
CA SER A 294 16.67 7.93 1.55
C SER A 294 16.81 6.64 2.37
N LEU A 295 16.75 6.75 3.70
CA LEU A 295 16.64 5.64 4.64
C LEU A 295 15.27 5.72 5.32
N LEU A 296 14.49 4.64 5.19
CA LEU A 296 13.32 4.39 6.02
C LEU A 296 13.71 3.34 7.06
N ILE A 297 13.59 3.65 8.35
CA ILE A 297 14.01 2.71 9.41
C ILE A 297 13.03 2.71 10.57
N ALA A 298 12.74 1.52 11.12
CA ALA A 298 12.01 1.33 12.37
C ALA A 298 10.71 2.16 12.47
N GLY A 299 10.00 2.28 11.35
CA GLY A 299 8.92 3.26 11.18
C GLY A 299 7.70 2.65 10.52
N MET A 300 6.52 3.09 10.97
CA MET A 300 5.27 2.87 10.27
C MET A 300 4.95 4.07 9.39
N PHE A 301 4.71 3.82 8.11
CA PHE A 301 4.36 4.82 7.11
C PHE A 301 3.15 4.36 6.32
N SER A 302 2.34 5.30 5.83
CA SER A 302 1.24 4.99 4.91
C SER A 302 0.98 6.21 4.05
N PHE A 303 0.78 6.02 2.75
CA PHE A 303 0.62 7.10 1.78
C PHE A 303 1.74 8.17 1.87
N LEU A 304 2.94 7.76 2.30
CA LEU A 304 4.07 8.65 2.48
C LEU A 304 4.69 8.99 1.12
N ASN A 305 5.02 10.26 0.92
CA ASN A 305 6.00 10.65 -0.09
C ASN A 305 7.30 11.08 0.61
N ALA A 306 8.33 10.24 0.51
CA ALA A 306 9.63 10.51 1.10
C ALA A 306 10.48 11.40 0.17
N GLY A 307 10.78 12.61 0.62
CA GLY A 307 11.71 13.51 -0.06
C GLY A 307 13.13 12.94 -0.13
N SER A 308 13.92 13.43 -1.08
CA SER A 308 15.32 13.01 -1.25
C SER A 308 16.14 13.18 0.02
N GLY A 309 16.87 12.15 0.43
CA GLY A 309 17.70 12.21 1.64
C GLY A 309 16.90 12.24 2.95
N SER A 310 15.63 11.80 2.91
CA SER A 310 14.86 11.57 4.15
C SER A 310 15.53 10.48 4.95
N ASN A 311 15.87 10.78 6.20
CA ASN A 311 16.56 9.86 7.10
C ASN A 311 15.88 9.82 8.45
N GLN A 312 15.99 8.69 9.16
CA GLN A 312 15.55 8.58 10.54
C GLN A 312 16.59 7.80 11.36
N SER A 313 16.44 7.82 12.68
CA SER A 313 17.27 7.00 13.58
C SER A 313 16.45 6.52 14.76
N ASN A 314 16.60 5.24 15.08
CA ASN A 314 16.09 4.61 16.31
C ASN A 314 17.15 4.37 17.39
N HIS A 315 18.41 4.71 17.11
CA HIS A 315 19.50 4.51 18.06
C HIS A 315 19.56 5.67 19.04
N LEU A 316 19.05 5.48 20.26
CA LEU A 316 19.41 6.32 21.40
C LEU A 316 20.60 5.68 22.12
N TYR A 317 21.69 6.44 22.29
CA TYR A 317 23.06 5.99 22.66
C TYR A 317 23.16 4.93 23.77
N LYS A 318 22.18 4.84 24.69
CA LYS A 318 22.20 3.89 25.82
C LYS A 318 21.32 2.65 25.65
N LEU A 319 20.38 2.66 24.71
CA LEU A 319 19.26 1.71 24.67
C LEU A 319 19.23 0.83 23.42
N GLY A 320 20.15 1.05 22.46
CA GLY A 320 20.17 0.30 21.20
C GLY A 320 19.02 0.67 20.25
N PRO A 321 18.80 -0.12 19.18
CA PRO A 321 17.82 0.15 18.12
C PRO A 321 16.38 -0.26 18.49
N ILE A 322 15.90 0.15 19.67
CA ILE A 322 14.57 -0.28 20.19
C ILE A 322 13.44 0.72 19.90
N HIS A 323 13.77 1.93 19.45
CA HIS A 323 12.79 2.99 19.26
C HIS A 323 12.12 2.88 17.91
N GLN A 324 10.86 3.26 17.85
CA GLN A 324 10.07 3.18 16.64
C GLN A 324 9.25 4.45 16.44
N GLY A 325 9.05 4.81 15.17
CA GLY A 325 8.27 5.97 14.75
C GLY A 325 6.96 5.59 14.09
N ILE A 326 5.98 6.48 14.13
CA ILE A 326 4.77 6.39 13.32
C ILE A 326 4.59 7.71 12.59
N VAL A 327 4.55 7.65 11.26
CA VAL A 327 4.16 8.76 10.41
C VAL A 327 2.85 8.37 9.76
N GLU A 328 1.76 8.97 10.27
CA GLU A 328 0.42 8.62 9.85
C GLU A 328 0.15 9.00 8.38
N ARG A 329 -0.92 8.40 7.85
CA ARG A 329 -1.36 8.47 6.46
C ARG A 329 -1.14 9.82 5.79
N GLY A 330 -0.55 9.81 4.61
CA GLY A 330 -0.59 10.93 3.65
C GLY A 330 0.42 12.03 3.97
N SER A 331 1.29 11.80 4.94
CA SER A 331 2.35 12.72 5.30
C SER A 331 3.45 12.77 4.23
N LYS A 332 4.27 13.81 4.28
CA LYS A 332 5.38 14.02 3.35
C LYS A 332 6.59 14.50 4.10
N THR A 333 7.76 14.13 3.62
CA THR A 333 9.02 14.73 4.06
C THR A 333 9.60 15.59 2.95
N THR A 334 10.19 16.72 3.31
CA THR A 334 10.99 17.49 2.36
C THR A 334 12.34 16.82 2.13
N SER A 335 13.07 17.31 1.13
CA SER A 335 14.47 16.94 0.97
C SER A 335 15.27 17.23 2.26
N ASP A 336 16.22 16.35 2.56
CA ASP A 336 17.11 16.41 3.73
C ASP A 336 16.37 16.50 5.10
N SER A 337 15.18 15.91 5.18
CA SER A 337 14.47 15.79 6.47
C SER A 337 15.08 14.71 7.35
N TYR A 338 15.04 14.91 8.66
CA TYR A 338 15.50 13.94 9.65
C TYR A 338 14.51 13.81 10.80
N ILE A 339 14.27 12.59 11.28
CA ILE A 339 13.47 12.36 12.49
C ILE A 339 14.17 11.37 13.44
N LEU A 340 14.29 11.74 14.72
CA LEU A 340 14.78 10.86 15.77
C LEU A 340 13.60 10.14 16.45
N TRP A 341 13.61 8.82 16.43
CA TRP A 341 12.61 7.99 17.11
C TRP A 341 12.86 7.92 18.62
N PRO A 342 11.80 7.80 19.44
CA PRO A 342 10.39 7.67 19.05
C PRO A 342 9.77 9.01 18.64
N ALA A 343 8.83 8.98 17.69
CA ALA A 343 8.00 10.13 17.34
C ALA A 343 6.70 9.66 16.69
N LYS A 344 5.64 10.47 16.81
CA LYS A 344 4.34 10.19 16.18
C LYS A 344 3.86 11.43 15.42
N ILE A 345 3.79 11.33 14.10
CA ILE A 345 3.44 12.43 13.22
C ILE A 345 2.00 12.28 12.75
N GLY A 346 1.17 13.30 12.98
CA GLY A 346 -0.25 13.28 12.62
C GLY A 346 -0.50 13.20 11.12
N ALA A 347 -1.63 12.58 10.73
CA ALA A 347 -1.97 12.33 9.33
C ALA A 347 -1.90 13.59 8.45
N PHE A 348 -1.48 13.41 7.20
CA PHE A 348 -1.35 14.44 6.18
C PHE A 348 -0.44 15.61 6.60
N SER A 349 0.59 15.37 7.40
CA SER A 349 1.53 16.41 7.83
C SER A 349 2.73 16.54 6.90
N LEU A 350 3.32 17.72 6.83
CA LEU A 350 4.59 17.96 6.13
C LEU A 350 5.71 18.08 7.15
N ILE A 351 6.78 17.32 6.98
CA ILE A 351 7.96 17.31 7.84
C ILE A 351 9.10 18.03 7.12
N MET A 352 9.55 19.14 7.70
CA MET A 352 10.56 20.03 7.13
C MET A 352 11.75 20.18 8.08
N GLY A 353 12.93 19.72 7.64
CA GLY A 353 14.17 19.83 8.41
C GLY A 353 14.35 18.69 9.42
N ARG A 354 15.12 18.95 10.48
CA ARG A 354 15.65 17.93 11.40
C ARG A 354 14.96 17.97 12.77
N HIS A 355 14.21 16.93 13.10
CA HIS A 355 13.44 16.83 14.35
C HIS A 355 14.07 15.80 15.30
N VAL A 356 14.70 16.28 16.36
CA VAL A 356 15.39 15.46 17.36
C VAL A 356 14.68 15.43 18.73
N SER A 357 13.51 16.07 18.83
CA SER A 357 12.79 16.27 20.10
C SER A 357 11.69 15.25 20.40
N HIS A 358 11.61 14.16 19.63
CA HIS A 358 10.59 13.11 19.81
C HIS A 358 9.13 13.62 19.82
N PRO A 359 8.69 14.38 18.80
CA PRO A 359 7.35 15.00 18.80
C PRO A 359 6.22 13.96 18.70
N ASP A 360 5.14 14.17 19.45
CA ASP A 360 3.83 13.54 19.22
C ASP A 360 2.82 14.60 18.78
N THR A 361 2.45 14.55 17.50
CA THR A 361 1.53 15.48 16.85
C THR A 361 0.29 14.77 16.33
N SER A 362 0.00 13.57 16.84
CA SER A 362 -1.04 12.71 16.28
C SER A 362 -2.46 13.25 16.41
N ASP A 363 -2.72 14.13 17.39
CA ASP A 363 -4.00 14.84 17.53
C ASP A 363 -4.07 16.14 16.72
N LEU A 364 -3.00 16.48 15.99
CA LEU A 364 -2.91 17.68 15.16
C LEU A 364 -2.60 17.31 13.70
N PRO A 365 -3.55 16.68 12.97
CA PRO A 365 -3.34 16.29 11.58
C PRO A 365 -3.25 17.52 10.66
N PHE A 366 -2.78 17.34 9.43
CA PHE A 366 -2.60 18.40 8.44
C PHE A 366 -1.66 19.52 8.91
N SER A 367 -0.67 19.18 9.74
CA SER A 367 0.27 20.15 10.29
C SER A 367 1.52 20.29 9.44
N TYR A 368 2.19 21.44 9.53
CA TYR A 368 3.60 21.53 9.14
C TYR A 368 4.47 21.43 10.39
N LEU A 369 5.44 20.52 10.35
CA LEU A 369 6.54 20.45 11.29
C LEU A 369 7.73 21.13 10.63
N ILE A 370 8.22 22.19 11.25
CA ILE A 370 9.28 23.03 10.71
C ILE A 370 10.40 23.08 11.74
N GLU A 371 11.58 22.61 11.37
CA GLU A 371 12.78 22.85 12.15
C GLU A 371 13.17 24.34 12.06
N GLN A 372 13.31 24.97 13.22
CA GLN A 372 13.88 26.30 13.34
C GLN A 372 14.73 26.35 14.60
N ASN A 373 16.02 26.69 14.45
CA ASN A 373 16.98 26.81 15.56
C ASN A 373 17.08 25.53 16.41
N ASN A 374 17.10 24.35 15.79
CA ASN A 374 17.05 23.02 16.43
C ASN A 374 15.79 22.74 17.26
N GLN A 375 14.72 23.53 17.08
CA GLN A 375 13.42 23.30 17.70
C GLN A 375 12.38 22.92 16.65
N THR A 376 11.42 22.09 17.07
CA THR A 376 10.29 21.70 16.22
C THR A 376 9.16 22.70 16.40
N TYR A 377 8.87 23.47 15.35
CA TYR A 377 7.71 24.33 15.27
C TYR A 377 6.57 23.65 14.53
N LEU A 378 5.38 23.68 15.12
CA LEU A 378 4.18 23.14 14.54
C LEU A 378 3.27 24.25 14.05
N VAL A 379 2.76 24.10 12.84
CA VAL A 379 1.72 24.96 12.26
C VAL A 379 0.48 24.09 12.01
N PRO A 380 -0.45 24.02 12.97
CA PRO A 380 -1.61 23.14 12.88
C PRO A 380 -2.51 23.45 11.69
N ALA A 381 -3.13 22.41 11.12
CA ALA A 381 -4.17 22.49 10.09
C ALA A 381 -3.78 23.17 8.76
N VAL A 382 -2.56 23.69 8.62
CA VAL A 382 -2.15 24.51 7.47
C VAL A 382 -2.14 23.71 6.17
N ASN A 383 -1.96 22.39 6.24
CA ASN A 383 -1.88 21.55 5.06
C ASN A 383 -3.26 21.26 4.43
N LEU A 384 -4.37 21.61 5.11
CA LEU A 384 -5.74 21.51 4.57
C LEU A 384 -5.97 22.38 3.33
N ARG A 385 -5.21 23.47 3.21
CA ARG A 385 -5.28 24.44 2.10
C ARG A 385 -4.13 24.31 1.11
N SER A 386 -3.35 23.23 1.19
CA SER A 386 -2.19 23.01 0.31
C SER A 386 -2.59 22.33 -0.99
N VAL A 387 -2.15 22.91 -2.10
CA VAL A 387 -2.31 22.31 -3.45
C VAL A 387 -1.70 20.92 -3.51
N GLY A 388 -0.53 20.74 -2.90
CA GLY A 388 0.19 19.47 -2.92
C GLY A 388 -0.59 18.33 -2.26
N THR A 389 -1.35 18.63 -1.20
CA THR A 389 -2.15 17.63 -0.47
C THR A 389 -3.37 17.18 -1.27
N ILE A 390 -4.11 18.13 -1.83
CA ILE A 390 -5.27 17.83 -2.69
C ILE A 390 -4.84 17.05 -3.93
N ARG A 391 -3.73 17.47 -4.56
CA ARG A 391 -3.19 16.83 -5.75
C ARG A 391 -2.81 15.36 -5.49
N ASP A 392 -2.22 15.05 -4.33
CA ASP A 392 -1.84 13.68 -4.02
C ASP A 392 -3.05 12.81 -3.63
N ALA A 393 -4.00 13.36 -2.88
CA ALA A 393 -5.29 12.70 -2.61
C ALA A 393 -6.02 12.27 -3.89
N GLN A 394 -6.00 13.11 -4.93
CA GLN A 394 -6.60 12.80 -6.22
C GLN A 394 -5.78 11.83 -7.08
N LYS A 395 -4.46 11.76 -6.88
CA LYS A 395 -3.57 10.89 -7.66
C LYS A 395 -3.67 9.44 -7.23
N TRP A 396 -3.76 9.13 -5.94
CA TRP A 396 -3.73 7.75 -5.45
C TRP A 396 -4.76 6.83 -6.13
N PRO A 397 -6.08 7.14 -6.17
CA PRO A 397 -7.03 6.25 -6.85
C PRO A 397 -6.77 6.13 -8.35
N LYS A 398 -6.25 7.18 -9.00
CA LYS A 398 -5.87 7.15 -10.44
C LYS A 398 -4.58 6.36 -10.70
N ARG A 399 -3.80 6.09 -9.66
CA ARG A 399 -2.51 5.39 -9.70
C ARG A 399 -2.59 4.02 -9.06
N ASP A 400 -3.78 3.54 -8.70
CA ASP A 400 -3.95 2.17 -8.24
C ASP A 400 -3.67 1.23 -9.42
N LYS A 401 -2.54 0.53 -9.35
CA LYS A 401 -2.07 -0.39 -10.40
C LYS A 401 -2.47 -1.82 -10.12
N ARG A 402 -3.25 -2.09 -9.07
CA ARG A 402 -3.74 -3.42 -8.75
C ARG A 402 -4.79 -3.85 -9.77
N LYS A 403 -4.40 -4.80 -10.62
CA LYS A 403 -5.26 -5.39 -11.65
C LYS A 403 -5.87 -6.74 -11.23
N ASP A 404 -5.32 -7.34 -10.17
CA ASP A 404 -5.81 -8.60 -9.64
C ASP A 404 -7.21 -8.43 -9.08
N SER A 405 -8.13 -9.27 -9.53
CA SER A 405 -9.50 -9.35 -9.00
C SER A 405 -9.54 -9.75 -7.52
N HIS A 406 -8.54 -10.49 -7.03
CA HIS A 406 -8.39 -10.83 -5.62
C HIS A 406 -7.54 -9.77 -4.89
N GLN A 407 -8.19 -8.75 -4.33
CA GLN A 407 -7.51 -7.71 -3.56
C GLN A 407 -7.23 -8.15 -2.11
N LEU A 408 -5.98 -7.97 -1.68
CA LEU A 408 -5.56 -8.22 -0.29
C LEU A 408 -5.83 -7.02 0.62
N ASP A 409 -5.54 -5.81 0.13
CA ASP A 409 -5.70 -4.57 0.90
C ASP A 409 -6.99 -3.82 0.51
N TYR A 410 -7.81 -3.46 1.50
CA TYR A 410 -9.01 -2.65 1.31
C TYR A 410 -8.70 -1.19 1.64
N ILE A 411 -8.58 -0.37 0.60
CA ILE A 411 -8.04 1.00 0.72
C ILE A 411 -9.15 2.04 0.60
N ASN A 412 -9.26 2.92 1.59
CA ASN A 412 -10.06 4.16 1.51
C ASN A 412 -9.17 5.30 1.00
N PHE A 413 -9.61 6.03 -0.02
CA PHE A 413 -8.86 7.16 -0.59
C PHE A 413 -9.32 8.54 -0.09
N ASN A 414 -10.31 8.57 0.80
CA ASN A 414 -10.91 9.79 1.32
C ASN A 414 -9.86 10.63 2.08
N LEU A 415 -9.70 11.90 1.66
CA LEU A 415 -8.86 12.87 2.37
C LEU A 415 -9.50 13.27 3.71
N LEU A 416 -10.79 13.59 3.67
CA LEU A 416 -11.61 13.83 4.86
C LEU A 416 -12.50 12.60 5.09
N SER A 417 -12.38 12.04 6.28
CA SER A 417 -13.03 10.81 6.74
C SER A 417 -13.30 10.91 8.24
N PRO A 418 -14.16 10.06 8.83
CA PRO A 418 -14.36 10.00 10.28
C PRO A 418 -13.05 10.01 11.07
N TYR A 419 -12.07 9.19 10.65
CA TYR A 419 -10.73 9.14 11.27
C TYR A 419 -10.01 10.49 11.30
N THR A 420 -10.01 11.23 10.19
CA THR A 420 -9.35 12.55 10.17
C THR A 420 -10.16 13.62 10.89
N ILE A 421 -11.49 13.59 10.80
CA ILE A 421 -12.36 14.61 11.40
C ILE A 421 -12.40 14.46 12.92
N GLN A 422 -12.42 13.23 13.46
CA GLN A 422 -12.32 13.03 14.91
C GLN A 422 -11.01 13.62 15.46
N LYS A 423 -9.89 13.43 14.75
CA LYS A 423 -8.59 14.02 15.13
C LYS A 423 -8.60 15.54 15.04
N MET A 424 -9.32 16.13 14.08
CA MET A 424 -9.51 17.59 14.03
C MET A 424 -10.34 18.10 15.21
N LEU A 425 -11.36 17.35 15.65
CA LEU A 425 -12.15 17.69 16.84
C LEU A 425 -11.26 17.67 18.09
N SER A 426 -10.49 16.60 18.30
CA SER A 426 -9.49 16.52 19.37
C SER A 426 -8.45 17.62 19.25
N GLY A 427 -8.00 17.94 18.04
CA GLY A 427 -7.06 19.03 17.78
C GLY A 427 -7.60 20.41 18.17
N ILE A 428 -8.89 20.69 17.93
CA ILE A 428 -9.53 21.92 18.41
C ILE A 428 -9.53 21.96 19.95
N GLU A 429 -9.84 20.85 20.61
CA GLU A 429 -9.83 20.75 22.07
C GLU A 429 -8.43 20.98 22.65
N VAL A 430 -7.40 20.34 22.08
CA VAL A 430 -5.99 20.55 22.43
C VAL A 430 -5.60 22.01 22.30
N LEU A 431 -5.86 22.64 21.15
CA LEU A 431 -5.48 24.03 20.90
C LEU A 431 -6.22 25.01 21.84
N ARG A 432 -7.50 24.78 22.12
CA ARG A 432 -8.26 25.60 23.09
C ARG A 432 -7.74 25.42 24.52
N THR A 433 -7.38 24.19 24.90
CA THR A 433 -6.84 23.90 26.24
C THR A 433 -5.48 24.56 26.44
N LEU A 434 -4.59 24.50 25.45
CA LEU A 434 -3.30 25.22 25.47
C LEU A 434 -3.51 26.73 25.64
N GLN A 435 -4.47 27.30 24.92
CA GLN A 435 -4.81 28.72 25.02
C GLN A 435 -5.33 29.09 26.42
N GLN A 436 -6.15 28.24 27.04
CA GLN A 436 -6.69 28.45 28.39
C GLN A 436 -5.63 28.31 29.48
N VAL A 437 -4.77 27.29 29.40
CA VAL A 437 -3.78 26.98 30.45
C VAL A 437 -2.60 27.95 30.43
N SER A 438 -2.07 28.29 29.25
CA SER A 438 -0.90 29.18 29.14
C SER A 438 -1.27 30.67 29.10
N GLY A 439 -2.53 30.99 28.76
CA GLY A 439 -3.05 32.35 28.62
C GLY A 439 -3.27 32.75 27.15
N GLU A 440 -4.31 33.54 26.89
CA GLU A 440 -4.66 33.96 25.52
C GLU A 440 -3.66 34.94 24.90
N THR A 441 -2.84 35.57 25.74
CA THR A 441 -1.82 36.57 25.37
C THR A 441 -0.42 35.96 25.19
N SER A 442 -0.24 34.65 25.42
CA SER A 442 1.03 33.97 25.16
C SER A 442 1.39 34.09 23.67
N GLU A 443 2.64 34.41 23.39
CA GLU A 443 3.16 34.47 22.01
C GLU A 443 3.36 33.07 21.42
N GLU A 444 3.65 32.09 22.28
CA GLU A 444 3.99 30.72 21.94
C GLU A 444 3.45 29.73 22.98
N TYR A 445 3.10 28.54 22.52
CA TYR A 445 2.57 27.43 23.31
C TYR A 445 3.44 26.18 23.10
N SER A 446 3.72 25.44 24.17
CA SER A 446 4.46 24.16 24.09
C SER A 446 3.49 22.98 24.07
N TYR A 447 3.69 22.03 23.17
CA TYR A 447 2.86 20.82 23.05
C TYR A 447 3.74 19.64 22.63
N GLN A 448 3.82 18.59 23.47
CA GLN A 448 4.50 17.32 23.16
C GLN A 448 5.85 17.49 22.45
N SER A 449 6.76 18.28 23.06
CA SER A 449 8.09 18.59 22.51
C SER A 449 8.14 19.36 21.18
N ALA A 450 7.05 20.06 20.85
CA ALA A 450 6.95 21.02 19.76
C ALA A 450 6.42 22.38 20.27
N HIS A 451 6.62 23.42 19.46
CA HIS A 451 6.22 24.78 19.74
C HIS A 451 5.17 25.29 18.74
N ILE A 452 4.15 26.02 19.20
CA ILE A 452 3.07 26.56 18.38
C ILE A 452 2.98 28.07 18.62
N LYS A 453 3.17 28.87 17.56
CA LYS A 453 2.96 30.32 17.64
C LYS A 453 1.48 30.65 17.80
N SER A 454 1.15 31.69 18.56
CA SER A 454 -0.23 32.09 18.87
C SER A 454 -1.12 32.29 17.63
N ASN A 455 -0.58 32.94 16.59
CA ASN A 455 -1.30 33.11 15.32
C ASN A 455 -1.56 31.77 14.60
N SER A 456 -0.62 30.83 14.67
CA SER A 456 -0.77 29.49 14.09
C SER A 456 -1.82 28.67 14.83
N LEU A 457 -1.88 28.78 16.16
CA LEU A 457 -2.90 28.13 16.99
C LEU A 457 -4.32 28.62 16.62
N LYS A 458 -4.53 29.94 16.59
CA LYS A 458 -5.82 30.56 16.27
C LYS A 458 -6.30 30.18 14.86
N LYS A 459 -5.39 30.22 13.88
CA LYS A 459 -5.67 29.76 12.51
C LYS A 459 -5.93 28.25 12.44
N GLY A 460 -5.23 27.45 13.24
CA GLY A 460 -5.44 26.01 13.35
C GLY A 460 -6.88 25.67 13.72
N ILE A 461 -7.41 26.31 14.78
CA ILE A 461 -8.80 26.16 15.21
C ILE A 461 -9.77 26.54 14.08
N GLN A 462 -9.52 27.67 13.41
CA GLN A 462 -10.35 28.13 12.28
C GLN A 462 -10.36 27.12 11.13
N TYR A 463 -9.19 26.64 10.70
CA TYR A 463 -9.06 25.72 9.57
C TYR A 463 -9.66 24.35 9.86
N TYR A 464 -9.46 23.81 11.06
CA TYR A 464 -10.15 22.58 11.47
C TYR A 464 -11.67 22.77 11.46
N SER A 465 -12.18 23.88 12.01
CA SER A 465 -13.62 24.17 12.02
C SER A 465 -14.20 24.22 10.59
N MET A 466 -13.46 24.82 9.63
CA MET A 466 -13.85 24.84 8.22
C MET A 466 -13.86 23.44 7.60
N ALA A 467 -12.83 22.62 7.85
CA ALA A 467 -12.78 21.25 7.32
C ALA A 467 -13.86 20.34 7.90
N ILE A 468 -14.14 20.44 9.21
CA ILE A 468 -15.25 19.74 9.87
C ILE A 468 -16.58 20.11 9.22
N ASN A 469 -16.85 21.42 9.04
CA ASN A 469 -18.06 21.88 8.37
C ASN A 469 -18.14 21.41 6.91
N LYS A 470 -17.02 21.39 6.17
CA LYS A 470 -16.94 20.87 4.80
C LYS A 470 -17.30 19.38 4.75
N PHE A 471 -16.80 18.57 5.68
CA PHE A 471 -17.09 17.14 5.74
C PHE A 471 -18.55 16.87 6.12
N LEU A 472 -18.98 17.34 7.30
CA LEU A 472 -20.33 17.07 7.81
C LEU A 472 -21.40 17.61 6.86
N GLY A 473 -21.24 18.85 6.37
CA GLY A 473 -22.15 19.42 5.39
C GLY A 473 -22.25 18.61 4.09
N ASN A 474 -21.13 18.04 3.61
CA ASN A 474 -21.16 17.19 2.43
C ASN A 474 -21.88 15.85 2.72
N SER A 475 -21.74 15.29 3.93
CA SER A 475 -22.45 14.08 4.34
C SER A 475 -23.97 14.30 4.41
N ILE A 476 -24.45 15.42 4.98
CA ILE A 476 -25.89 15.72 5.04
C ILE A 476 -26.47 16.03 3.65
N ILE A 477 -25.73 16.75 2.81
CA ILE A 477 -26.15 17.03 1.42
C ILE A 477 -26.31 15.73 0.63
N LYS A 478 -25.31 14.84 0.68
CA LYS A 478 -25.40 13.52 0.04
C LYS A 478 -26.55 12.68 0.58
N ARG A 479 -26.84 12.75 1.89
CA ARG A 479 -27.95 12.02 2.49
C ARG A 479 -29.29 12.49 1.94
N LEU A 480 -29.45 13.79 1.70
CA LEU A 480 -30.68 14.43 1.22
C LEU A 480 -30.72 14.63 -0.32
N GLU A 481 -29.70 14.16 -1.03
CA GLU A 481 -29.56 14.32 -2.47
C GLU A 481 -30.69 13.60 -3.22
N ASN A 482 -31.25 14.24 -4.25
CA ASN A 482 -32.31 13.70 -5.11
C ASN A 482 -33.61 13.27 -4.41
N LEU A 483 -33.92 13.85 -3.24
CA LEU A 483 -35.15 13.60 -2.48
C LEU A 483 -35.99 14.87 -2.32
N THR A 484 -37.30 14.74 -2.42
CA THR A 484 -38.26 15.82 -2.12
C THR A 484 -38.93 15.54 -0.79
N PHE A 485 -39.06 16.57 0.04
CA PHE A 485 -39.66 16.48 1.37
C PHE A 485 -40.84 17.44 1.46
N HIS A 486 -41.90 17.05 2.18
CA HIS A 486 -43.13 17.85 2.31
C HIS A 486 -43.32 18.43 3.71
N ASN A 487 -42.57 17.93 4.68
CA ASN A 487 -42.63 18.34 6.08
C ASN A 487 -41.31 17.97 6.79
N ASN A 488 -41.11 18.52 7.99
CA ASN A 488 -39.92 18.23 8.80
C ASN A 488 -39.80 16.76 9.23
N GLU A 489 -40.90 16.01 9.28
CA GLU A 489 -40.87 14.61 9.72
C GLU A 489 -40.20 13.70 8.67
N GLU A 490 -40.48 13.91 7.39
CA GLU A 490 -39.81 13.17 6.31
C GLU A 490 -38.28 13.42 6.31
N ILE A 491 -37.85 14.64 6.64
CA ILE A 491 -36.43 14.99 6.80
C ILE A 491 -35.83 14.19 7.96
N ARG A 492 -36.49 14.17 9.13
CA ARG A 492 -36.02 13.42 10.32
C ARG A 492 -35.90 11.93 10.03
N GLN A 493 -36.91 11.34 9.40
CA GLN A 493 -36.90 9.92 9.00
C GLN A 493 -35.71 9.60 8.09
N ARG A 494 -35.37 10.51 7.16
CA ARG A 494 -34.23 10.32 6.26
C ARG A 494 -32.88 10.47 6.96
N LEU A 495 -32.79 11.39 7.92
CA LEU A 495 -31.57 11.64 8.71
C LEU A 495 -31.31 10.53 9.73
N ALA A 496 -32.35 9.84 10.22
CA ALA A 496 -32.19 8.71 11.13
C ALA A 496 -31.18 7.67 10.55
N PRO A 497 -30.15 7.26 11.32
CA PRO A 497 -29.26 6.19 10.93
C PRO A 497 -30.03 4.88 10.72
N THR A 498 -29.68 4.16 9.64
CA THR A 498 -30.29 2.86 9.32
C THR A 498 -29.59 1.69 10.00
N ARG A 499 -28.44 1.95 10.64
CA ARG A 499 -27.62 0.98 11.37
C ARG A 499 -27.20 1.58 12.70
N THR A 500 -27.00 0.73 13.69
CA THR A 500 -26.41 1.13 14.98
C THR A 500 -24.89 1.08 14.95
N GLU A 501 -24.31 0.31 14.02
CA GLU A 501 -22.87 0.30 13.78
C GLU A 501 -22.39 1.58 13.10
N GLY A 502 -21.18 2.02 13.47
CA GLY A 502 -20.53 3.21 12.91
C GLY A 502 -20.19 4.28 13.94
N SER A 503 -20.83 4.24 15.11
CA SER A 503 -20.59 5.19 16.22
C SER A 503 -19.21 5.04 16.88
N GLY A 504 -18.83 6.09 17.62
CA GLY A 504 -17.59 6.13 18.41
C GLY A 504 -16.33 6.37 17.59
N GLU A 505 -15.20 5.87 18.09
CA GLU A 505 -13.87 6.09 17.49
C GLU A 505 -13.68 5.32 16.18
N TRP A 506 -13.06 5.98 15.19
CA TRP A 506 -12.60 5.36 13.97
C TRP A 506 -11.08 5.22 13.95
N VAL A 507 -10.60 4.17 13.29
CA VAL A 507 -9.18 3.86 13.17
C VAL A 507 -8.81 3.67 11.70
N ASP A 508 -7.55 3.94 11.39
CA ASP A 508 -6.93 3.61 10.10
C ASP A 508 -5.98 2.42 10.28
N LEU A 509 -6.41 1.24 9.81
CA LEU A 509 -5.59 0.02 9.84
C LEU A 509 -4.65 -0.04 8.64
N SER A 510 -3.92 1.04 8.38
CA SER A 510 -3.02 1.18 7.21
C SER A 510 -3.72 0.98 5.87
N GLY A 511 -4.75 1.79 5.60
CA GLY A 511 -5.50 1.77 4.34
C GLY A 511 -7.01 1.67 4.57
N LEU A 512 -7.41 0.80 5.49
CA LEU A 512 -8.81 0.54 5.84
C LEU A 512 -9.25 1.43 7.00
N ILE A 513 -10.13 2.39 6.71
CA ILE A 513 -10.73 3.29 7.68
C ILE A 513 -12.06 2.71 8.14
N VAL A 514 -12.15 2.36 9.41
CA VAL A 514 -13.31 1.64 9.98
C VAL A 514 -13.61 2.04 11.42
N PRO A 515 -14.85 1.84 11.92
CA PRO A 515 -15.17 2.00 13.33
C PRO A 515 -14.37 0.99 14.17
N GLN A 516 -13.75 1.46 15.25
CA GLN A 516 -12.94 0.63 16.16
C GLN A 516 -13.77 -0.52 16.75
N GLN A 517 -15.06 -0.30 17.02
CA GLN A 517 -15.97 -1.32 17.54
C GLN A 517 -16.10 -2.52 16.59
N GLY A 518 -16.02 -2.31 15.27
CA GLY A 518 -16.02 -3.40 14.29
C GLY A 518 -14.80 -4.31 14.43
N ILE A 519 -13.65 -3.72 14.70
CA ILE A 519 -12.39 -4.44 14.92
C ILE A 519 -12.38 -5.14 16.28
N ILE A 520 -12.90 -4.50 17.33
CA ILE A 520 -13.06 -5.14 18.65
C ILE A 520 -13.98 -6.38 18.55
N ARG A 521 -15.06 -6.30 17.76
CA ARG A 521 -15.91 -7.48 17.50
C ARG A 521 -15.14 -8.58 16.78
N LEU A 522 -14.35 -8.26 15.75
CA LEU A 522 -13.50 -9.23 15.06
C LEU A 522 -12.50 -9.88 16.03
N ILE A 523 -11.82 -9.08 16.86
CA ILE A 523 -10.87 -9.57 17.87
C ILE A 523 -11.55 -10.58 18.81
N ARG A 524 -12.72 -10.24 19.36
CA ARG A 524 -13.46 -11.14 20.25
C ARG A 524 -13.84 -12.45 19.57
N ARG A 525 -14.30 -12.41 18.31
CA ARG A 525 -14.61 -13.62 17.53
C ARG A 525 -13.38 -14.50 17.34
N ILE A 526 -12.21 -13.92 17.10
CA ILE A 526 -10.93 -14.65 16.99
C ILE A 526 -10.57 -15.27 18.35
N GLU A 527 -10.63 -14.51 19.44
CA GLU A 527 -10.29 -14.98 20.79
C GLU A 527 -11.20 -16.11 21.26
N ASN A 528 -12.50 -16.02 20.95
CA ASN A 528 -13.50 -17.04 21.24
C ASN A 528 -13.38 -18.30 20.36
N GLY A 529 -12.53 -18.29 19.32
CA GLY A 529 -12.40 -19.40 18.38
C GLY A 529 -13.52 -19.52 17.36
N GLU A 530 -14.30 -18.46 17.13
CA GLU A 530 -15.36 -18.41 16.10
C GLU A 530 -14.79 -18.18 14.68
N ILE A 531 -13.51 -17.81 14.59
CA ILE A 531 -12.77 -17.65 13.33
C ILE A 531 -11.81 -18.84 13.18
N GLU A 532 -12.03 -19.62 12.12
CA GLU A 532 -11.32 -20.87 11.84
C GLU A 532 -10.26 -20.73 10.74
N SER A 533 -10.29 -19.63 9.98
CA SER A 533 -9.37 -19.38 8.87
C SER A 533 -9.06 -17.89 8.70
N VAL A 534 -7.92 -17.60 8.06
CA VAL A 534 -7.56 -16.24 7.67
C VAL A 534 -8.57 -15.65 6.68
N GLY A 535 -9.14 -16.47 5.78
CA GLY A 535 -10.16 -16.02 4.83
C GLY A 535 -11.36 -15.33 5.49
N GLN A 536 -11.85 -15.84 6.63
CA GLN A 536 -12.95 -15.21 7.38
C GLN A 536 -12.57 -13.84 7.98
N ILE A 537 -11.29 -13.62 8.30
CA ILE A 537 -10.78 -12.31 8.73
C ILE A 537 -10.81 -11.35 7.54
N THR A 538 -10.30 -11.78 6.39
CA THR A 538 -10.32 -11.01 5.14
C THR A 538 -11.74 -10.64 4.71
N ASP A 539 -12.70 -11.57 4.83
CA ASP A 539 -14.11 -11.33 4.55
C ASP A 539 -14.70 -10.26 5.47
N THR A 540 -14.31 -10.25 6.73
CA THR A 540 -14.74 -9.21 7.69
C THR A 540 -14.20 -7.84 7.28
N PHE A 541 -12.93 -7.74 6.86
CA PHE A 541 -12.39 -6.48 6.33
C PHE A 541 -13.09 -6.01 5.06
N ARG A 542 -13.37 -6.94 4.13
CA ARG A 542 -14.13 -6.65 2.91
C ARG A 542 -15.50 -6.07 3.22
N GLN A 543 -16.22 -6.69 4.15
CA GLN A 543 -17.55 -6.24 4.53
C GLN A 543 -17.52 -4.84 5.17
N LEU A 544 -16.58 -4.59 6.09
CA LEU A 544 -16.42 -3.27 6.71
C LEU A 544 -16.08 -2.18 5.68
N HIS A 545 -15.24 -2.50 4.68
CA HIS A 545 -14.92 -1.59 3.59
C HIS A 545 -16.13 -1.31 2.69
N ALA A 546 -16.89 -2.34 2.32
CA ALA A 546 -18.09 -2.22 1.50
C ALA A 546 -19.20 -1.39 2.20
N ASP A 547 -19.32 -1.53 3.53
CA ASP A 547 -20.30 -0.81 4.34
C ASP A 547 -19.86 0.61 4.72
N TYR A 548 -18.67 1.05 4.30
CA TYR A 548 -18.03 2.30 4.76
C TYR A 548 -18.98 3.51 4.79
N TYR A 549 -19.70 3.80 3.70
CA TYR A 549 -20.57 4.98 3.65
C TYR A 549 -21.81 4.89 4.55
N GLN A 550 -22.31 3.67 4.84
CA GLN A 550 -23.42 3.49 5.77
C GLN A 550 -22.94 3.71 7.21
N LEU A 551 -21.74 3.18 7.54
CA LEU A 551 -21.12 3.38 8.86
C LEU A 551 -20.71 4.84 9.07
N GLU A 552 -20.14 5.50 8.04
CA GLU A 552 -19.77 6.92 8.05
C GLU A 552 -20.99 7.78 8.38
N TRP A 553 -22.17 7.47 7.83
CA TRP A 553 -23.38 8.23 8.11
C TRP A 553 -23.77 8.18 9.58
N THR A 554 -23.76 6.99 10.20
CA THR A 554 -24.05 6.84 11.63
C THR A 554 -23.15 7.73 12.48
N TRP A 555 -21.85 7.72 12.17
CA TRP A 555 -20.85 8.56 12.84
C TRP A 555 -21.07 10.06 12.60
N ALA A 556 -21.24 10.46 11.34
CA ALA A 556 -21.41 11.86 10.98
C ALA A 556 -22.65 12.45 11.65
N TRP A 557 -23.75 11.68 11.72
CA TRP A 557 -24.97 12.09 12.40
C TRP A 557 -24.80 12.24 13.92
N GLU A 558 -24.03 11.36 14.55
CA GLU A 558 -23.67 11.47 15.98
C GLU A 558 -22.88 12.76 16.26
N VAL A 559 -21.89 13.08 15.42
CA VAL A 559 -21.04 14.28 15.56
C VAL A 559 -21.79 15.57 15.23
N MET A 560 -22.71 15.55 14.26
CA MET A 560 -23.50 16.72 13.84
C MET A 560 -24.34 17.30 14.98
N GLN A 561 -24.92 16.45 15.83
CA GLN A 561 -25.83 16.87 16.89
C GLN A 561 -25.19 17.88 17.86
N PRO A 562 -24.08 17.56 18.56
CA PRO A 562 -23.41 18.53 19.42
C PRO A 562 -22.74 19.65 18.62
N TRP A 563 -22.20 19.38 17.42
CA TRP A 563 -21.49 20.39 16.62
C TRP A 563 -22.40 21.52 16.14
N TYR A 564 -23.59 21.18 15.63
CA TYR A 564 -24.58 22.15 15.14
C TYR A 564 -25.68 22.48 16.14
N ARG A 565 -25.64 21.89 17.34
CA ARG A 565 -26.65 22.04 18.41
C ARG A 565 -28.06 21.69 17.92
N VAL A 566 -28.19 20.53 17.28
CA VAL A 566 -29.46 19.98 16.79
C VAL A 566 -29.75 18.64 17.45
N THR A 567 -31.02 18.26 17.55
CA THR A 567 -31.42 16.93 18.04
C THR A 567 -32.24 16.18 16.98
N PRO A 568 -32.25 14.84 16.98
CA PRO A 568 -33.02 14.04 16.02
C PRO A 568 -34.52 14.36 16.02
N GLU A 569 -35.07 14.74 17.17
CA GLU A 569 -36.50 14.99 17.37
C GLU A 569 -36.90 16.42 16.94
N SER A 570 -35.96 17.37 16.98
CA SER A 570 -36.25 18.79 16.81
C SER A 570 -35.73 19.39 15.51
N ILE A 571 -34.80 18.74 14.81
CA ILE A 571 -34.21 19.28 13.58
C ILE A 571 -35.28 19.60 12.53
N THR A 572 -35.11 20.75 11.87
CA THR A 572 -36.02 21.28 10.85
C THR A 572 -35.31 21.55 9.52
N ALA A 573 -36.08 21.80 8.47
CA ALA A 573 -35.60 22.31 7.18
C ALA A 573 -34.75 23.58 7.36
N GLY A 574 -35.14 24.48 8.27
CA GLY A 574 -34.38 25.68 8.61
C GLY A 574 -32.99 25.38 9.20
N ASP A 575 -32.87 24.37 10.06
CA ASP A 575 -31.57 23.92 10.58
C ASP A 575 -30.70 23.32 9.49
N VAL A 576 -31.28 22.50 8.59
CA VAL A 576 -30.56 21.95 7.44
C VAL A 576 -30.06 23.08 6.52
N ILE A 577 -30.89 24.08 6.23
CA ILE A 577 -30.49 25.26 5.46
C ILE A 577 -29.33 26.01 6.15
N ARG A 578 -29.36 26.16 7.48
CA ARG A 578 -28.24 26.76 8.23
C ARG A 578 -26.95 25.95 8.09
N ILE A 579 -27.02 24.62 8.21
CA ILE A 579 -25.88 23.72 8.03
C ILE A 579 -25.32 23.82 6.60
N VAL A 580 -26.18 23.81 5.58
CA VAL A 580 -25.78 23.90 4.18
C VAL A 580 -25.14 25.26 3.86
N ASN A 581 -25.64 26.36 4.43
CA ASN A 581 -24.98 27.67 4.30
C ASN A 581 -23.59 27.68 4.95
N THR A 582 -23.47 27.14 6.16
CA THR A 582 -22.18 27.02 6.87
C THR A 582 -21.18 26.18 6.07
N TRP A 583 -21.65 25.07 5.49
CA TRP A 583 -20.88 24.22 4.59
C TRP A 583 -20.42 24.96 3.34
N LYS A 584 -21.33 25.68 2.68
CA LYS A 584 -21.06 26.44 1.46
C LYS A 584 -19.97 27.47 1.70
N GLU A 585 -20.06 28.23 2.79
CA GLU A 585 -19.02 29.17 3.21
C GLU A 585 -17.68 28.47 3.46
N ALA A 586 -17.68 27.36 4.19
CA ALA A 586 -16.46 26.62 4.49
C ALA A 586 -15.77 26.07 3.22
N VAL A 587 -16.54 25.48 2.29
CA VAL A 587 -16.02 24.98 1.01
C VAL A 587 -15.44 26.11 0.18
N VAL A 588 -16.22 27.16 -0.05
CA VAL A 588 -15.78 28.31 -0.87
C VAL A 588 -14.55 28.97 -0.28
N ASN A 589 -14.48 29.14 1.05
CA ASN A 589 -13.31 29.73 1.69
C ASN A 589 -12.07 28.83 1.62
N LEU A 590 -12.21 27.51 1.82
CA LEU A 590 -11.09 26.58 1.64
C LEU A 590 -10.59 26.57 0.19
N ASP A 591 -11.49 26.56 -0.79
CA ASP A 591 -11.12 26.53 -2.20
C ASP A 591 -10.50 27.87 -2.64
N LYS A 592 -10.95 29.01 -2.09
CA LYS A 592 -10.27 30.32 -2.26
C LYS A 592 -8.86 30.28 -1.67
N MET A 593 -8.67 29.69 -0.48
CA MET A 593 -7.33 29.55 0.11
C MET A 593 -6.43 28.64 -0.74
N LEU A 594 -6.98 27.59 -1.33
CA LEU A 594 -6.28 26.68 -2.24
C LEU A 594 -5.88 27.39 -3.54
N TYR A 595 -6.76 28.25 -4.07
CA TYR A 595 -6.48 29.10 -5.22
C TYR A 595 -5.36 30.10 -4.94
N GLU A 596 -5.37 30.76 -3.77
CA GLU A 596 -4.29 31.66 -3.35
C GLU A 596 -2.97 30.91 -3.09
N ASP A 597 -3.03 29.66 -2.63
CA ASP A 597 -1.85 28.82 -2.48
C ASP A 597 -1.27 28.43 -3.86
N ALA A 598 -2.13 28.04 -4.81
CA ALA A 598 -1.74 27.77 -6.19
C ALA A 598 -1.06 28.96 -6.85
N LYS A 599 -1.54 30.20 -6.61
CA LYS A 599 -0.90 31.42 -7.14
C LYS A 599 0.57 31.55 -6.74
N LYS A 600 0.96 31.06 -5.56
CA LYS A 600 2.37 31.12 -5.12
C LYS A 600 3.29 30.31 -6.04
N GLU A 601 2.81 29.18 -6.59
CA GLU A 601 3.55 28.35 -7.57
C GLU A 601 3.86 29.13 -8.86
N PHE A 602 3.12 30.23 -9.16
CA PHE A 602 3.26 31.05 -10.38
C PHE A 602 3.78 32.47 -10.11
N SER A 603 4.11 32.79 -8.86
CA SER A 603 4.67 34.09 -8.46
C SER A 603 6.04 34.34 -9.09
N MET A 604 6.44 35.61 -9.29
CA MET A 604 7.74 35.95 -9.91
C MET A 604 8.95 35.32 -9.22
N THR A 605 8.89 35.10 -7.91
CA THR A 605 9.93 34.39 -7.14
C THR A 605 9.96 32.88 -7.39
N ALA A 606 8.84 32.29 -7.82
CA ALA A 606 8.74 30.86 -8.20
C ALA A 606 8.99 30.63 -9.71
N GLN A 607 9.07 31.68 -10.52
CA GLN A 607 9.35 31.59 -11.96
C GLN A 607 10.81 31.20 -12.23
N THR A 608 11.07 29.89 -12.26
CA THR A 608 12.33 29.28 -12.71
C THR A 608 12.35 29.14 -14.24
N GLY A 609 11.93 30.17 -14.98
CA GLY A 609 12.32 30.26 -16.39
C GLY A 609 13.83 30.52 -16.42
N PHE A 610 14.57 29.78 -17.23
CA PHE A 610 16.01 30.03 -17.31
C PHE A 610 16.28 31.18 -18.26
N GLY A 611 15.47 31.33 -19.33
CA GLY A 611 15.70 32.33 -20.37
C GLY A 611 17.19 32.39 -20.68
N ALA A 612 17.81 31.21 -20.92
CA ALA A 612 19.24 30.98 -20.70
C ALA A 612 20.13 32.00 -21.43
N ASP A 613 19.65 32.51 -22.57
CA ASP A 613 20.28 33.56 -23.37
C ASP A 613 19.36 34.79 -23.59
N GLY A 614 18.36 34.99 -22.73
CA GLY A 614 17.26 35.92 -22.92
C GLY A 614 17.00 36.89 -21.76
N ASN A 615 16.21 37.92 -22.02
CA ASN A 615 15.81 38.91 -21.02
C ASN A 615 14.63 38.44 -20.15
N GLN A 616 14.19 39.27 -19.20
CA GLN A 616 13.12 38.96 -18.26
C GLN A 616 11.78 38.60 -18.95
N LYS A 617 11.51 39.14 -20.14
CA LYS A 617 10.32 38.79 -20.95
C LYS A 617 10.47 37.39 -21.55
N GLN A 618 11.64 37.04 -22.08
CA GLN A 618 11.91 35.70 -22.59
C GLN A 618 11.91 34.66 -21.47
N LYS A 619 12.44 34.98 -20.29
CA LYS A 619 12.31 34.14 -19.08
C LYS A 619 10.86 33.87 -18.70
N LYS A 620 9.99 34.88 -18.79
CA LYS A 620 8.56 34.73 -18.52
C LYS A 620 7.87 33.85 -19.58
N ILE A 621 8.15 34.07 -20.86
CA ILE A 621 7.61 33.25 -21.96
C ILE A 621 8.08 31.80 -21.83
N ASP A 622 9.36 31.57 -21.54
CA ASP A 622 9.95 30.25 -21.29
C ASP A 622 9.22 29.54 -20.14
N PHE A 623 9.03 30.23 -19.01
CA PHE A 623 8.25 29.69 -17.90
C PHE A 623 6.81 29.36 -18.31
N GLU A 624 6.11 30.24 -19.02
CA GLU A 624 4.72 30.03 -19.47
C GLU A 624 4.60 28.89 -20.48
N GLN A 625 5.57 28.69 -21.38
CA GLN A 625 5.58 27.59 -22.33
C GLN A 625 5.84 26.24 -21.65
N VAL A 626 6.70 26.20 -20.61
CA VAL A 626 7.05 24.97 -19.91
C VAL A 626 6.05 24.59 -18.82
N ARG A 627 5.53 25.57 -18.08
CA ARG A 627 4.64 25.37 -16.91
C ARG A 627 3.19 25.71 -17.17
N GLY A 628 2.88 26.38 -18.28
CA GLY A 628 1.57 26.96 -18.55
C GLY A 628 1.38 28.33 -17.89
N ALA A 629 0.41 29.10 -18.39
CA ALA A 629 -0.09 30.28 -17.70
C ALA A 629 -0.97 29.87 -16.50
N PHE A 630 -1.04 30.72 -15.48
CA PHE A 630 -1.82 30.44 -14.27
C PHE A 630 -3.32 30.25 -14.59
N GLU A 631 -3.85 31.10 -15.47
CA GLU A 631 -5.25 31.10 -15.88
C GLU A 631 -5.66 29.83 -16.64
N ASN A 632 -4.70 29.18 -17.30
CA ASN A 632 -4.91 27.96 -18.09
C ASN A 632 -4.41 26.70 -17.37
N ASN A 633 -4.09 26.79 -16.08
CA ASN A 633 -3.61 25.64 -15.34
C ASN A 633 -4.79 24.69 -15.00
N PRO A 634 -4.76 23.40 -15.38
CA PRO A 634 -5.88 22.48 -15.18
C PRO A 634 -6.33 22.35 -13.72
N PHE A 635 -5.40 22.50 -12.76
CA PHE A 635 -5.75 22.47 -11.34
C PHE A 635 -6.54 23.73 -10.94
N VAL A 636 -6.14 24.90 -11.42
CA VAL A 636 -6.81 26.17 -11.13
C VAL A 636 -8.24 26.17 -11.69
N GLU A 637 -8.41 25.69 -12.93
CA GLU A 637 -9.73 25.48 -13.54
C GLU A 637 -10.58 24.53 -12.69
N THR A 638 -10.02 23.38 -12.30
CA THR A 638 -10.71 22.39 -11.45
C THR A 638 -11.18 23.01 -10.13
N VAL A 639 -10.40 23.89 -9.50
CA VAL A 639 -10.79 24.57 -8.25
C VAL A 639 -11.95 25.54 -8.49
N GLN A 640 -11.90 26.32 -9.58
CA GLN A 640 -12.99 27.24 -9.93
C GLN A 640 -14.29 26.51 -10.28
N GLU A 641 -14.19 25.42 -11.05
CA GLU A 641 -15.33 24.54 -11.35
C GLU A 641 -15.89 23.89 -10.10
N HIS A 642 -15.03 23.43 -9.18
CA HIS A 642 -15.45 22.87 -7.91
C HIS A 642 -16.22 23.90 -7.07
N ILE A 643 -15.76 25.15 -7.00
CA ILE A 643 -16.49 26.24 -6.33
C ILE A 643 -17.89 26.39 -6.95
N LYS A 644 -17.98 26.55 -8.28
CA LYS A 644 -19.26 26.71 -8.98
C LYS A 644 -20.21 25.54 -8.72
N ALA A 645 -19.72 24.31 -8.88
CA ALA A 645 -20.50 23.09 -8.70
C ALA A 645 -21.00 22.93 -7.26
N LYS A 646 -20.15 23.20 -6.25
CA LYS A 646 -20.53 23.09 -4.84
C LYS A 646 -21.47 24.21 -4.41
N THR A 647 -21.29 25.43 -4.91
CA THR A 647 -22.25 26.51 -4.70
C THR A 647 -23.62 26.14 -5.25
N ALA A 648 -23.69 25.70 -6.51
CA ALA A 648 -24.94 25.27 -7.14
C ALA A 648 -25.63 24.12 -6.39
N LEU A 649 -24.86 23.12 -5.93
CA LEU A 649 -25.39 22.01 -5.14
C LEU A 649 -25.99 22.47 -3.80
N GLY A 650 -25.34 23.41 -3.11
CA GLY A 650 -25.87 23.98 -1.88
C GLY A 650 -27.13 24.81 -2.10
N ASP A 651 -27.13 25.65 -3.13
CA ASP A 651 -28.27 26.51 -3.46
C ASP A 651 -29.49 25.67 -3.89
N GLU A 652 -29.27 24.60 -4.66
CA GLU A 652 -30.31 23.65 -5.06
C GLU A 652 -31.02 23.02 -3.85
N LEU A 653 -30.27 22.49 -2.88
CA LEU A 653 -30.85 21.89 -1.68
C LEU A 653 -31.55 22.94 -0.82
N ILE A 654 -31.01 24.15 -0.73
CA ILE A 654 -31.66 25.25 -0.01
C ILE A 654 -33.01 25.59 -0.65
N GLU A 655 -33.08 25.75 -1.97
CA GLU A 655 -34.34 26.04 -2.67
C GLU A 655 -35.38 24.94 -2.46
N ARG A 656 -34.97 23.67 -2.50
CA ARG A 656 -35.88 22.53 -2.22
C ARG A 656 -36.48 22.61 -0.82
N LEU A 657 -35.73 23.07 0.16
CA LEU A 657 -36.13 23.07 1.57
C LEU A 657 -36.84 24.36 2.02
N LYS A 658 -36.77 25.46 1.24
CA LYS A 658 -37.36 26.77 1.62
C LYS A 658 -38.87 26.75 1.85
N ASN A 659 -39.57 25.82 1.21
CA ASN A 659 -41.04 25.75 1.22
C ASN A 659 -41.60 24.70 2.19
N ILE A 660 -40.76 24.17 3.08
CA ILE A 660 -41.09 23.18 4.13
C ILE A 660 -41.08 23.89 5.48
#